data_AF-A0A367YWN6-F1
#
_entry.id   AF-A0A367YWN6-F1
#
_cell.length_a   1.000
_cell.length_b   1.000
_cell.length_c   1.000
_cell.angle_alpha   90.00
_cell.angle_beta   90.00
_cell.angle_gamma   90.00
#
_symmetry.space_group_name_H-M   'P 1'
#
loop_
_entity.id
_entity.type
_entity.pdbx_description
1 polymer ?
#
loop_
_entity_poly.entity_id
_entity_poly.type
_entity_poly.pdbx_seq_one_letter_code
_entity_poly.pdbx_strand_id
1 'polypeptide(L)'
;MSTDVASRSLISSSALMASGTMVSRVLGFVRAVLIATVLGNATRQGEIFTFANTVPNSLYILFAGGALNSVLVPQIVRATRHDEDEGEAYTNRIMTAFLAIIAVVTVVVILLAPLVLRIYTDAGWRDPALSEQYRSMLTLTYLCLPQIFFYGAFFLAGQVLNARGRFGPMMWAPIVNNLVSIAIFVGYLLVFGTGGDRSQAFTTGQELLLGIGSTLGIAVQAAVLLPFLRRAGFVYRPRFDLRGVGLGRTFSLAKWTLGFVVMTQLALVVVNRLASTATTDSETGGGLLVYQNAYLIWILPHSVITVSLATAMVTSASDLAAQGDLRGVARETTRTMKLASTVLLPAAVAFAVLSQPVARLAFGFGEGAADYPLVGWALAAFALGLVPFTLFYLCTRAFYSLEDTRTPFLLQALVAGLNAGLAVLLVQLVDNPRLVAAALALSYSLAYLLAVVVALLRLRARLPGLGLRALVRHLVRVVVAIAPSALVAWLVTWGLGVLGDGRLVSALALALAGVLAVAVYVVMARVLHLREVDDIVGTLLRRGSGGAPAEAVDGTRPDGAVGTREDGGHEPARRTEDEVPDAEEEGRPDPAADARPAPVSSDADTAPLDAVDRPTPASPALPPTVRAALPDDPTDPDATRRNPIQPDAARPDAEDTPPDGSAATQRAGDLLGRRYRLQEIVAGRSDTHTWRAFDQVLSRSVLVQVLPPDDPRSPALLEAARASAAATDSRFLRVLDAVPGDAPDVGPYIVTEYASGQTLEVLLSQGPLSALEAAWLVREAADALTGVHAMGLHHRHLGPDAVTVTPAGNLKITGFLLDAAISDDVDDDPGAEPTGVRTEDGEARDVEDLGRLLYAALVCRWPGGHRFGLERAPVHGERLLTPRQVQHGVSPALDRICDQILSPVPRGHEPRLTTAAEVSAALTRVLGTADASHDLERRVRQPVPVVGSGDPDAVVGPVPPEIVHATHTSPSSAASADPERPGSVRVVHTGAPRQRRWLAVLVLLLVLALIGALVTVFVQSQARFAGDAPAPTGAPTPGPVQVRSVTVFDPEGDPPGEENNEQAPLAVDGDPETAWQTVYYRGNPELGGLKRGVGLVLDLGEVRDVTGVSVLLPEEATALEVLAPTDRTTAEAPLDSDESWEVVAEDGSATGQTELALAETTSTRFVLVYLTSLPPAGDSYRGSIYEVGVSG
;
A
#
# COMPACT_ATOMS: atom_id res chain seq x y z
N MET A 1 2.42 27.39 24.90
CA MET A 1 0.99 27.49 24.49
C MET A 1 0.74 27.05 23.04
N SER A 2 1.59 27.39 22.06
CA SER A 2 1.41 26.96 20.65
C SER A 2 1.63 25.45 20.40
N THR A 3 2.59 24.83 21.11
CA THR A 3 2.94 23.40 20.97
C THR A 3 1.79 22.45 21.36
N ASP A 4 1.05 22.75 22.43
CA ASP A 4 -0.14 21.98 22.83
C ASP A 4 -1.29 22.04 21.81
N VAL A 5 -1.41 23.14 21.05
CA VAL A 5 -2.42 23.25 19.99
C VAL A 5 -2.05 22.35 18.81
N ALA A 6 -0.76 22.23 18.47
CA ALA A 6 -0.27 21.33 17.45
C ALA A 6 -0.45 19.84 17.82
N SER A 7 -0.13 19.45 19.06
CA SER A 7 -0.31 18.06 19.51
C SER A 7 -1.79 17.66 19.57
N ARG A 8 -2.65 18.53 20.13
CA ARG A 8 -4.11 18.32 20.17
C ARG A 8 -4.73 18.27 18.77
N SER A 9 -4.29 19.10 17.83
CA SER A 9 -4.85 19.12 16.46
C SER A 9 -4.52 17.88 15.63
N LEU A 10 -3.34 17.27 15.79
CA LEU A 10 -2.99 16.02 15.12
C LEU A 10 -3.79 14.82 15.66
N ILE A 11 -3.99 14.75 16.97
CA ILE A 11 -4.79 13.70 17.61
C ILE A 11 -6.28 13.86 17.26
N SER A 12 -6.82 15.08 17.30
CA SER A 12 -8.22 15.33 16.91
C SER A 12 -8.47 15.09 15.42
N SER A 13 -7.53 15.46 14.54
CA SER A 13 -7.59 15.14 13.10
C SER A 13 -7.61 13.64 12.85
N SER A 14 -6.77 12.88 13.55
CA SER A 14 -6.70 11.41 13.43
C SER A 14 -8.03 10.76 13.89
N ALA A 15 -8.61 11.24 14.99
CA ALA A 15 -9.92 10.79 15.46
C ALA A 15 -11.06 11.16 14.49
N LEU A 16 -11.02 12.36 13.89
CA LEU A 16 -12.01 12.85 12.92
C LEU A 16 -11.96 12.10 11.58
N MET A 17 -10.79 11.59 11.18
CA MET A 17 -10.64 10.69 10.03
C MET A 17 -11.18 9.29 10.33
N ALA A 18 -10.91 8.76 11.52
CA ALA A 18 -11.42 7.47 11.96
C ALA A 18 -12.95 7.46 12.08
N SER A 19 -13.55 8.52 12.63
CA SER A 19 -15.01 8.64 12.77
C SER A 19 -15.71 8.71 11.41
N GLY A 20 -15.24 9.54 10.47
CA GLY A 20 -15.77 9.59 9.10
C GLY A 20 -15.72 8.23 8.40
N THR A 21 -14.62 7.49 8.58
CA THR A 21 -14.46 6.13 8.05
C THR A 21 -15.46 5.14 8.68
N MET A 22 -15.71 5.23 9.99
CA MET A 22 -16.71 4.38 10.66
C MET A 22 -18.15 4.73 10.24
N VAL A 23 -18.50 6.02 10.17
CA VAL A 23 -19.82 6.47 9.69
C VAL A 23 -20.05 6.00 8.25
N SER A 24 -19.05 6.13 7.37
CA SER A 24 -19.11 5.59 6.01
C SER A 24 -19.37 4.08 5.97
N ARG A 25 -18.71 3.29 6.84
CA ARG A 25 -18.94 1.84 6.94
C ARG A 25 -20.34 1.49 7.43
N VAL A 26 -20.89 2.23 8.40
CA VAL A 26 -22.26 2.03 8.90
C VAL A 26 -23.28 2.33 7.81
N LEU A 27 -23.16 3.45 7.09
CA LEU A 27 -24.06 3.75 5.96
C LEU A 27 -23.87 2.77 4.79
N GLY A 28 -22.65 2.29 4.55
CA GLY A 28 -22.38 1.26 3.55
C GLY A 28 -23.05 -0.09 3.89
N PHE A 29 -23.14 -0.44 5.18
CA PHE A 29 -23.93 -1.57 5.64
C PHE A 29 -25.43 -1.33 5.47
N VAL A 30 -25.97 -0.17 5.87
CA VAL A 30 -27.39 0.19 5.64
C VAL A 30 -27.75 0.11 4.15
N ARG A 31 -26.85 0.56 3.26
CA ARG A 31 -27.00 0.41 1.81
C ARG A 31 -27.06 -1.07 1.38
N ALA A 32 -26.20 -1.94 1.90
CA ALA A 32 -26.22 -3.37 1.60
C ALA A 32 -27.50 -4.05 2.10
N VAL A 33 -28.01 -3.66 3.27
CA VAL A 33 -29.30 -4.11 3.80
C VAL A 33 -30.44 -3.68 2.88
N LEU A 34 -30.45 -2.44 2.37
CA LEU A 34 -31.46 -1.98 1.41
C LEU A 34 -31.37 -2.71 0.06
N ILE A 35 -30.16 -2.98 -0.46
CA ILE A 35 -29.97 -3.80 -1.67
C ILE A 35 -30.62 -5.17 -1.48
N ALA A 36 -30.31 -5.87 -0.38
CA ALA A 36 -30.92 -7.17 -0.06
C ALA A 36 -32.43 -7.09 0.17
N THR A 37 -32.93 -6.00 0.76
CA THR A 37 -34.36 -5.78 0.99
C THR A 37 -35.13 -5.60 -0.33
N VAL A 38 -34.53 -4.91 -1.29
CA VAL A 38 -35.18 -4.48 -2.53
C VAL A 38 -35.00 -5.49 -3.68
N LEU A 39 -33.87 -6.19 -3.74
CA LEU A 39 -33.55 -7.12 -4.83
C LEU A 39 -33.52 -8.60 -4.39
N GLY A 40 -33.29 -8.87 -3.09
CA GLY A 40 -32.93 -10.19 -2.56
C GLY A 40 -31.40 -10.33 -2.40
N ASN A 41 -30.94 -11.35 -1.69
CA ASN A 41 -29.50 -11.67 -1.60
C ASN A 41 -29.03 -12.62 -2.72
N ALA A 42 -29.93 -13.48 -3.21
CA ALA A 42 -29.64 -14.68 -3.98
C ALA A 42 -30.32 -14.71 -5.37
N THR A 43 -30.82 -13.57 -5.84
CA THR A 43 -31.67 -13.45 -7.04
C THR A 43 -30.88 -13.01 -8.26
N ARG A 44 -31.41 -13.30 -9.46
CA ARG A 44 -30.83 -12.80 -10.74
C ARG A 44 -30.78 -11.27 -10.78
N GLN A 45 -31.81 -10.56 -10.29
CA GLN A 45 -31.77 -9.09 -10.20
C GLN A 45 -30.67 -8.57 -9.25
N GLY A 46 -30.43 -9.23 -8.11
CA GLY A 46 -29.34 -8.91 -7.20
C GLY A 46 -27.96 -9.12 -7.83
N GLU A 47 -27.78 -10.23 -8.55
CA GLU A 47 -26.57 -10.54 -9.33
C GLU A 47 -26.33 -9.48 -10.43
N ILE A 48 -27.30 -9.23 -11.29
CA ILE A 48 -27.25 -8.28 -12.42
C ILE A 48 -26.76 -6.90 -11.96
N PHE A 49 -27.35 -6.36 -10.88
CA PHE A 49 -26.94 -5.07 -10.31
C PHE A 49 -25.52 -5.11 -9.70
N THR A 50 -25.15 -6.23 -9.07
CA THR A 50 -23.83 -6.41 -8.44
C THR A 50 -22.71 -6.51 -9.47
N PHE A 51 -22.91 -7.25 -10.58
CA PHE A 51 -21.92 -7.37 -11.65
C PHE A 51 -21.67 -6.03 -12.36
N ALA A 52 -22.72 -5.29 -12.70
CA ALA A 52 -22.61 -3.97 -13.33
C ALA A 52 -21.73 -2.98 -12.53
N ASN A 53 -21.82 -3.01 -11.19
CA ASN A 53 -21.01 -2.17 -10.31
C ASN A 53 -19.64 -2.78 -9.94
N THR A 54 -19.40 -4.07 -10.20
CA THR A 54 -18.15 -4.73 -9.78
C THR A 54 -16.93 -4.30 -10.61
N VAL A 55 -17.10 -4.03 -11.90
CA VAL A 55 -16.00 -3.61 -12.80
C VAL A 55 -15.43 -2.22 -12.42
N PRO A 56 -16.25 -1.15 -12.24
CA PRO A 56 -15.72 0.14 -11.77
C PRO A 56 -15.02 0.06 -10.41
N ASN A 57 -15.59 -0.69 -9.47
CA ASN A 57 -15.02 -0.91 -8.14
C ASN A 57 -13.64 -1.58 -8.21
N SER A 58 -13.47 -2.58 -9.07
CA SER A 58 -12.19 -3.28 -9.28
C SER A 58 -11.11 -2.35 -9.81
N LEU A 59 -11.46 -1.44 -10.74
CA LEU A 59 -10.55 -0.42 -11.27
C LEU A 59 -10.23 0.67 -10.23
N TYR A 60 -11.21 1.11 -9.44
CA TYR A 60 -10.94 2.01 -8.29
C TYR A 60 -9.91 1.40 -7.32
N ILE A 61 -10.05 0.12 -6.97
CA ILE A 61 -9.10 -0.60 -6.12
C ILE A 61 -7.72 -0.71 -6.78
N LEU A 62 -7.64 -0.80 -8.12
CA LEU A 62 -6.36 -0.77 -8.84
C LEU A 62 -5.61 0.57 -8.66
N PHE A 63 -6.31 1.71 -8.67
CA PHE A 63 -5.69 3.02 -8.42
C PHE A 63 -5.41 3.24 -6.93
N ALA A 64 -6.35 2.89 -6.06
CA ALA A 64 -6.26 3.08 -4.61
C ALA A 64 -5.26 2.11 -3.93
N GLY A 65 -4.94 0.97 -4.56
CA GLY A 65 -4.14 -0.14 -4.01
C GLY A 65 -2.65 0.14 -3.74
N GLY A 66 -2.26 1.40 -3.54
CA GLY A 66 -0.95 1.79 -3.05
C GLY A 66 0.04 2.20 -4.15
N ALA A 67 0.08 1.53 -5.29
CA ALA A 67 1.10 1.75 -6.34
C ALA A 67 1.13 3.21 -6.86
N LEU A 68 -0.02 3.81 -7.12
CA LEU A 68 -0.13 5.23 -7.47
C LEU A 68 0.03 6.15 -6.26
N ASN A 69 -0.49 5.75 -5.09
CA ASN A 69 -0.41 6.55 -3.85
C ASN A 69 1.05 6.80 -3.40
N SER A 70 1.90 5.76 -3.40
CA SER A 70 3.31 5.86 -3.04
C SER A 70 4.17 6.64 -4.04
N VAL A 71 3.62 6.95 -5.22
CA VAL A 71 4.30 7.70 -6.28
C VAL A 71 3.79 9.14 -6.32
N LEU A 72 2.47 9.36 -6.34
CA LEU A 72 1.88 10.68 -6.52
C LEU A 72 2.12 11.59 -5.31
N VAL A 73 1.81 11.14 -4.08
CA VAL A 73 1.85 12.03 -2.91
C VAL A 73 3.26 12.56 -2.64
N PRO A 74 4.34 11.75 -2.62
CA PRO A 74 5.69 12.28 -2.40
C PRO A 74 6.18 13.23 -3.51
N GLN A 75 5.76 13.01 -4.76
CA GLN A 75 6.16 13.87 -5.88
C GLN A 75 5.42 15.21 -5.88
N ILE A 76 4.13 15.23 -5.55
CA ILE A 76 3.36 16.48 -5.37
C ILE A 76 3.92 17.27 -4.17
N VAL A 77 4.16 16.60 -3.03
CA VAL A 77 4.78 17.24 -1.84
C VAL A 77 6.19 17.78 -2.14
N ARG A 78 6.95 17.13 -3.03
CA ARG A 78 8.25 17.65 -3.50
C ARG A 78 8.06 18.91 -4.34
N ALA A 79 7.22 18.87 -5.38
CA ALA A 79 6.96 20.02 -6.25
C ALA A 79 6.49 21.25 -5.45
N THR A 80 5.52 21.07 -4.55
CA THR A 80 5.01 22.10 -3.63
C THR A 80 6.04 22.63 -2.60
N ARG A 81 7.28 22.14 -2.59
CA ARG A 81 8.39 22.66 -1.78
C ARG A 81 9.60 23.19 -2.56
N HIS A 82 9.68 22.94 -3.88
CA HIS A 82 10.87 23.25 -4.69
C HIS A 82 10.54 24.02 -5.98
N ASP A 83 9.29 23.97 -6.44
CA ASP A 83 8.83 24.69 -7.62
C ASP A 83 8.29 26.07 -7.18
N GLU A 84 8.68 27.15 -7.86
CA GLU A 84 8.32 28.54 -7.53
C GLU A 84 6.79 28.81 -7.54
N ASP A 85 6.01 27.94 -8.17
CA ASP A 85 4.54 28.04 -8.29
C ASP A 85 3.77 27.14 -7.31
N GLU A 86 4.39 26.76 -6.19
CA GLU A 86 3.89 25.74 -5.24
C GLU A 86 3.55 24.39 -5.93
N GLY A 87 4.21 24.11 -7.06
CA GLY A 87 3.92 22.95 -7.89
C GLY A 87 2.54 23.01 -8.55
N GLU A 88 1.91 24.18 -8.74
CA GLU A 88 0.61 24.32 -9.40
C GLU A 88 0.67 23.76 -10.84
N ALA A 89 1.69 24.11 -11.63
CA ALA A 89 1.89 23.60 -12.99
C ALA A 89 2.14 22.09 -13.00
N TYR A 90 3.00 21.59 -12.11
CA TYR A 90 3.30 20.16 -11.99
C TYR A 90 2.04 19.36 -11.64
N THR A 91 1.30 19.81 -10.63
CA THR A 91 0.04 19.21 -10.20
C THR A 91 -1.00 19.25 -11.32
N ASN A 92 -1.15 20.38 -12.02
CA ASN A 92 -2.09 20.50 -13.14
C ASN A 92 -1.72 19.61 -14.33
N ARG A 93 -0.44 19.48 -14.71
CA ARG A 93 0.02 18.53 -15.74
C ARG A 93 -0.32 17.09 -15.37
N ILE A 94 0.01 16.67 -14.15
CA ILE A 94 -0.30 15.31 -13.67
C ILE A 94 -1.81 15.07 -13.59
N MET A 95 -2.58 16.03 -13.10
CA MET A 95 -4.04 15.90 -13.08
C MET A 95 -4.61 15.81 -14.49
N THR A 96 -4.15 16.63 -15.43
CA THR A 96 -4.61 16.60 -16.83
C THR A 96 -4.26 15.28 -17.49
N ALA A 97 -3.02 14.80 -17.34
CA ALA A 97 -2.57 13.53 -17.88
C ALA A 97 -3.36 12.33 -17.30
N PHE A 98 -3.54 12.27 -15.99
CA PHE A 98 -4.27 11.18 -15.34
C PHE A 98 -5.76 11.22 -15.67
N LEU A 99 -6.39 12.40 -15.69
CA LEU A 99 -7.80 12.56 -16.08
C LEU A 99 -8.03 12.20 -17.56
N ALA A 100 -7.10 12.56 -18.46
CA ALA A 100 -7.16 12.14 -19.86
C ALA A 100 -6.98 10.62 -20.01
N ILE A 101 -5.99 10.02 -19.33
CA ILE A 101 -5.76 8.57 -19.34
C ILE A 101 -6.99 7.82 -18.80
N ILE A 102 -7.57 8.24 -17.66
CA ILE A 102 -8.73 7.54 -17.10
C ILE A 102 -10.00 7.78 -17.93
N ALA A 103 -10.15 8.92 -18.61
CA ALA A 103 -11.23 9.11 -19.58
C ALA A 103 -11.09 8.15 -20.78
N VAL A 104 -9.90 8.04 -21.37
CA VAL A 104 -9.62 7.09 -22.46
C VAL A 104 -9.86 5.64 -22.00
N VAL A 105 -9.36 5.24 -20.83
CA VAL A 105 -9.61 3.92 -20.24
C VAL A 105 -11.10 3.69 -20.00
N THR A 106 -11.84 4.69 -19.54
CA THR A 106 -13.30 4.58 -19.34
C THR A 106 -14.02 4.34 -20.68
N VAL A 107 -13.68 5.10 -21.73
CA VAL A 107 -14.25 4.90 -23.08
C VAL A 107 -13.88 3.53 -23.65
N VAL A 108 -12.62 3.10 -23.54
CA VAL A 108 -12.17 1.78 -24.01
C VAL A 108 -12.89 0.65 -23.26
N VAL A 109 -13.05 0.75 -21.94
CA VAL A 109 -13.78 -0.27 -21.14
C VAL A 109 -15.28 -0.25 -21.44
N ILE A 110 -15.88 0.92 -21.76
CA ILE A 110 -17.25 1.02 -22.27
C ILE A 110 -17.41 0.30 -23.62
N LEU A 111 -16.53 0.58 -24.59
CA LEU A 111 -16.57 -0.10 -25.90
C LEU A 111 -16.36 -1.62 -25.77
N LEU A 112 -15.53 -2.04 -24.81
CA LEU A 112 -15.26 -3.46 -24.51
C LEU A 112 -16.22 -4.08 -23.49
N ALA A 113 -17.30 -3.41 -23.07
CA ALA A 113 -18.19 -3.90 -22.01
C ALA A 113 -18.71 -5.35 -22.19
N PRO A 114 -19.09 -5.80 -23.41
CA PRO A 114 -19.48 -7.20 -23.63
C PRO A 114 -18.33 -8.20 -23.45
N LEU A 115 -17.09 -7.81 -23.80
CA LEU A 115 -15.90 -8.62 -23.55
C LEU A 115 -15.56 -8.68 -22.05
N VAL A 116 -15.77 -7.57 -21.33
CA VAL A 116 -15.53 -7.51 -19.88
C VAL A 116 -16.54 -8.38 -19.12
N LEU A 117 -17.83 -8.35 -19.48
CA LEU A 117 -18.81 -9.29 -18.91
C LEU A 117 -18.46 -10.74 -19.26
N ARG A 118 -18.09 -11.04 -20.52
CA ARG A 118 -17.60 -12.38 -20.93
C ARG A 118 -16.37 -12.88 -20.14
N ILE A 119 -15.64 -12.00 -19.43
CA ILE A 119 -14.55 -12.37 -18.52
C ILE A 119 -15.08 -12.59 -17.09
N TYR A 120 -15.94 -11.69 -16.58
CA TYR A 120 -16.40 -11.66 -15.20
C TYR A 120 -17.56 -12.62 -14.88
N THR A 121 -18.41 -12.96 -15.85
CA THR A 121 -19.52 -13.90 -15.69
C THR A 121 -19.29 -15.20 -16.43
N ASP A 122 -20.03 -16.23 -16.04
CA ASP A 122 -20.09 -17.50 -16.75
C ASP A 122 -20.75 -17.35 -18.14
N ALA A 123 -20.62 -18.39 -18.95
CA ALA A 123 -21.26 -18.47 -20.26
C ALA A 123 -22.77 -18.69 -20.19
N GLY A 124 -23.32 -19.35 -19.17
CA GLY A 124 -24.76 -19.62 -19.05
C GLY A 124 -25.62 -18.35 -19.09
N TRP A 125 -25.09 -17.20 -18.64
CA TRP A 125 -25.75 -15.90 -18.78
C TRP A 125 -26.01 -15.49 -20.23
N ARG A 126 -25.35 -16.10 -21.22
CA ARG A 126 -25.50 -15.81 -22.65
C ARG A 126 -26.30 -16.88 -23.40
N ASP A 127 -26.94 -17.78 -22.67
CA ASP A 127 -27.98 -18.67 -23.19
C ASP A 127 -29.18 -17.84 -23.72
N PRO A 128 -29.81 -18.21 -24.85
CA PRO A 128 -31.04 -17.58 -25.33
C PRO A 128 -32.13 -17.40 -24.26
N ALA A 129 -32.29 -18.35 -23.34
CA ALA A 129 -33.26 -18.31 -22.24
C ALA A 129 -32.96 -17.25 -21.16
N LEU A 130 -31.73 -16.70 -21.12
CA LEU A 130 -31.33 -15.60 -20.22
C LEU A 130 -30.98 -14.31 -21.00
N SER A 131 -31.34 -14.25 -22.27
CA SER A 131 -31.00 -13.13 -23.18
C SER A 131 -31.51 -11.77 -22.69
N GLU A 132 -32.71 -11.68 -22.12
CA GLU A 132 -33.23 -10.43 -21.54
C GLU A 132 -32.47 -10.01 -20.28
N GLN A 133 -32.19 -10.95 -19.38
CA GLN A 133 -31.42 -10.74 -18.15
C GLN A 133 -30.00 -10.24 -18.48
N TYR A 134 -29.37 -10.81 -19.51
CA TYR A 134 -28.05 -10.40 -19.98
C TYR A 134 -28.07 -9.06 -20.72
N ARG A 135 -29.11 -8.77 -21.52
CA ARG A 135 -29.33 -7.43 -22.07
C ARG A 135 -29.44 -6.40 -20.93
N SER A 136 -30.14 -6.74 -19.85
CA SER A 136 -30.30 -5.87 -18.69
C SER A 136 -28.99 -5.66 -17.92
N MET A 137 -28.18 -6.72 -17.77
CA MET A 137 -26.82 -6.63 -17.22
C MET A 137 -25.89 -5.79 -18.10
N LEU A 138 -26.02 -5.87 -19.42
CA LEU A 138 -25.32 -4.97 -20.34
C LEU A 138 -25.77 -3.52 -20.15
N THR A 139 -27.07 -3.22 -20.16
CA THR A 139 -27.59 -1.85 -19.95
C THR A 139 -27.06 -1.26 -18.64
N LEU A 140 -27.20 -1.97 -17.53
CA LEU A 140 -26.71 -1.51 -16.23
C LEU A 140 -25.19 -1.37 -16.20
N THR A 141 -24.45 -2.28 -16.82
CA THR A 141 -22.99 -2.13 -17.00
C THR A 141 -22.66 -0.85 -17.76
N TYR A 142 -23.29 -0.56 -18.90
CA TYR A 142 -23.07 0.68 -19.66
C TYR A 142 -23.36 1.94 -18.83
N LEU A 143 -24.41 1.92 -17.99
CA LEU A 143 -24.74 3.04 -17.10
C LEU A 143 -23.75 3.17 -15.92
N CYS A 144 -23.15 2.06 -15.46
CA CYS A 144 -22.21 2.02 -14.34
C CYS A 144 -20.75 2.28 -14.73
N LEU A 145 -20.29 1.92 -15.94
CA LEU A 145 -18.89 2.08 -16.34
C LEU A 145 -18.34 3.52 -16.31
N PRO A 146 -19.12 4.60 -16.56
CA PRO A 146 -18.67 5.98 -16.33
C PRO A 146 -18.18 6.28 -14.91
N GLN A 147 -18.54 5.47 -13.91
CA GLN A 147 -17.97 5.54 -12.56
C GLN A 147 -16.44 5.44 -12.55
N ILE A 148 -15.82 4.75 -13.51
CA ILE A 148 -14.35 4.59 -13.62
C ILE A 148 -13.66 5.97 -13.66
N PHE A 149 -14.20 6.91 -14.45
CA PHE A 149 -13.71 8.28 -14.53
C PHE A 149 -13.88 9.02 -13.19
N PHE A 150 -15.06 8.95 -12.59
CA PHE A 150 -15.35 9.63 -11.31
C PHE A 150 -14.54 9.06 -10.13
N TYR A 151 -14.30 7.75 -10.09
CA TYR A 151 -13.40 7.11 -9.13
C TYR A 151 -11.95 7.55 -9.31
N GLY A 152 -11.48 7.67 -10.55
CA GLY A 152 -10.15 8.22 -10.86
C GLY A 152 -10.02 9.68 -10.43
N ALA A 153 -11.02 10.51 -10.74
CA ALA A 153 -11.08 11.92 -10.34
C ALA A 153 -11.14 12.09 -8.81
N PHE A 154 -11.96 11.30 -8.12
CA PHE A 154 -12.05 11.27 -6.65
C PHE A 154 -10.71 10.90 -6.00
N PHE A 155 -10.08 9.81 -6.47
CA PHE A 155 -8.78 9.37 -5.99
C PHE A 155 -7.72 10.48 -6.14
N LEU A 156 -7.60 11.02 -7.35
CA LEU A 156 -6.61 12.02 -7.72
C LEU A 156 -6.81 13.35 -6.96
N ALA A 157 -8.03 13.89 -6.92
CA ALA A 157 -8.37 15.07 -6.14
C ALA A 157 -8.06 14.87 -4.65
N GLY A 158 -8.35 13.68 -4.13
CA GLY A 158 -8.00 13.28 -2.78
C GLY A 158 -6.48 13.24 -2.53
N GLN A 159 -5.65 12.78 -3.48
CA GLN A 159 -4.20 12.81 -3.30
C GLN A 159 -3.60 14.21 -3.34
N VAL A 160 -4.16 15.14 -4.14
CA VAL A 160 -3.76 16.55 -4.09
C VAL A 160 -4.13 17.19 -2.75
N LEU A 161 -5.30 16.85 -2.18
CA LEU A 161 -5.69 17.26 -0.83
C LEU A 161 -4.76 16.68 0.25
N ASN A 162 -4.43 15.39 0.18
CA ASN A 162 -3.50 14.73 1.10
C ASN A 162 -2.10 15.36 1.05
N ALA A 163 -1.58 15.65 -0.15
CA ALA A 163 -0.29 16.32 -0.33
C ALA A 163 -0.28 17.74 0.28
N ARG A 164 -1.41 18.44 0.25
CA ARG A 164 -1.64 19.74 0.92
C ARG A 164 -2.15 19.60 2.37
N GLY A 165 -1.97 18.45 3.01
CA GLY A 165 -2.31 18.22 4.44
C GLY A 165 -3.81 18.20 4.79
N ARG A 166 -4.71 18.20 3.81
CA ARG A 166 -6.17 18.22 3.99
C ARG A 166 -6.76 16.81 3.89
N PHE A 167 -6.42 15.95 4.84
CA PHE A 167 -6.78 14.52 4.83
C PHE A 167 -8.27 14.21 5.06
N GLY A 168 -8.98 15.08 5.80
CA GLY A 168 -10.38 14.85 6.22
C GLY A 168 -11.39 14.62 5.08
N PRO A 169 -11.48 15.51 4.07
CA PRO A 169 -12.49 15.41 3.01
C PRO A 169 -12.54 14.08 2.26
N MET A 170 -11.39 13.43 2.01
CA MET A 170 -11.34 12.10 1.37
C MET A 170 -12.09 11.05 2.20
N MET A 171 -11.98 11.09 3.52
CA MET A 171 -12.58 10.10 4.43
C MET A 171 -14.09 10.29 4.61
N TRP A 172 -14.59 11.52 4.42
CA TRP A 172 -15.99 11.86 4.61
C TRP A 172 -16.82 11.83 3.31
N ALA A 173 -16.23 12.11 2.14
CA ALA A 173 -16.96 12.11 0.87
C ALA A 173 -17.71 10.78 0.53
N PRO A 174 -17.21 9.57 0.87
CA PRO A 174 -17.97 8.33 0.67
C PRO A 174 -19.29 8.22 1.45
N ILE A 175 -19.49 9.03 2.50
CA ILE A 175 -20.78 9.14 3.21
C ILE A 175 -21.85 9.66 2.26
N VAL A 176 -21.51 10.64 1.40
CA VAL A 176 -22.46 11.26 0.46
C VAL A 176 -22.89 10.27 -0.63
N ASN A 177 -21.96 9.46 -1.16
CA ASN A 177 -22.28 8.35 -2.06
C ASN A 177 -23.25 7.34 -1.43
N ASN A 178 -22.99 6.94 -0.18
CA ASN A 178 -23.91 6.03 0.51
C ASN A 178 -25.29 6.67 0.77
N LEU A 179 -25.37 7.97 1.10
CA LEU A 179 -26.63 8.69 1.23
C LEU A 179 -27.41 8.75 -0.08
N VAL A 180 -26.75 9.07 -1.20
CA VAL A 180 -27.36 9.05 -2.54
C VAL A 180 -27.83 7.63 -2.89
N SER A 181 -27.01 6.62 -2.64
CA SER A 181 -27.37 5.20 -2.84
C SER A 181 -28.60 4.80 -2.02
N ILE A 182 -28.65 5.19 -0.74
CA ILE A 182 -29.79 4.93 0.16
C ILE A 182 -31.06 5.61 -0.40
N ALA A 183 -30.97 6.87 -0.84
CA ALA A 183 -32.09 7.57 -1.46
C ALA A 183 -32.59 6.90 -2.75
N ILE A 184 -31.71 6.32 -3.56
CA ILE A 184 -32.07 5.56 -4.77
C ILE A 184 -32.82 4.28 -4.43
N PHE A 185 -32.35 3.49 -3.45
CA PHE A 185 -33.05 2.25 -3.05
C PHE A 185 -34.35 2.53 -2.30
N VAL A 186 -34.45 3.61 -1.54
CA VAL A 186 -35.73 4.09 -0.98
C VAL A 186 -36.66 4.59 -2.09
N GLY A 187 -36.15 5.31 -3.08
CA GLY A 187 -36.92 5.73 -4.26
C GLY A 187 -37.44 4.54 -5.07
N TYR A 188 -36.60 3.51 -5.29
CA TYR A 188 -37.03 2.25 -5.90
C TYR A 188 -38.15 1.60 -5.09
N LEU A 189 -38.00 1.49 -3.76
CA LEU A 189 -39.01 0.90 -2.88
C LEU A 189 -40.35 1.65 -2.94
N LEU A 190 -40.32 2.98 -3.06
CA LEU A 190 -41.52 3.82 -3.17
C LEU A 190 -42.20 3.75 -4.55
N VAL A 191 -41.46 3.47 -5.63
CA VAL A 191 -41.98 3.46 -7.01
C VAL A 191 -42.32 2.05 -7.51
N PHE A 192 -41.53 1.05 -7.15
CA PHE A 192 -41.63 -0.33 -7.64
C PHE A 192 -41.91 -1.39 -6.55
N GLY A 193 -41.68 -1.06 -5.27
CA GLY A 193 -42.01 -1.94 -4.14
C GLY A 193 -41.17 -3.22 -4.02
N THR A 194 -41.70 -4.15 -3.22
CA THR A 194 -41.21 -5.52 -3.01
C THR A 194 -42.38 -6.49 -3.20
N GLY A 195 -42.18 -7.59 -3.94
CA GLY A 195 -43.23 -8.50 -4.41
C GLY A 195 -43.32 -8.67 -5.92
N GLY A 196 -42.29 -8.29 -6.68
CA GLY A 196 -42.15 -8.59 -8.11
C GLY A 196 -41.22 -9.78 -8.34
N ASP A 197 -41.32 -10.45 -9.50
CA ASP A 197 -40.43 -11.55 -9.87
C ASP A 197 -38.97 -11.06 -10.01
N ARG A 198 -38.07 -11.69 -9.25
CA ARG A 198 -36.63 -11.35 -9.17
C ARG A 198 -35.73 -12.24 -10.04
N SER A 199 -36.32 -13.18 -10.79
CA SER A 199 -35.66 -14.00 -11.81
C SER A 199 -35.58 -13.29 -13.18
N GLN A 200 -36.45 -12.30 -13.41
CA GLN A 200 -36.58 -11.56 -14.66
C GLN A 200 -35.60 -10.39 -14.78
N ALA A 201 -35.42 -9.88 -16.01
CA ALA A 201 -34.70 -8.65 -16.30
C ALA A 201 -35.27 -7.43 -15.53
N PHE A 202 -34.48 -6.36 -15.42
CA PHE A 202 -35.03 -5.08 -14.95
C PHE A 202 -35.79 -4.40 -16.08
N THR A 203 -36.88 -3.70 -15.73
CA THR A 203 -37.56 -2.78 -16.66
C THR A 203 -36.68 -1.54 -16.90
N THR A 204 -36.82 -0.88 -18.06
CA THR A 204 -36.02 0.30 -18.43
C THR A 204 -36.02 1.40 -17.37
N GLY A 205 -37.15 1.61 -16.66
CA GLY A 205 -37.24 2.58 -15.56
C GLY A 205 -36.39 2.20 -14.34
N GLN A 206 -36.30 0.90 -14.03
CA GLN A 206 -35.43 0.38 -12.98
C GLN A 206 -33.96 0.39 -13.40
N GLU A 207 -33.65 0.01 -14.66
CA GLU A 207 -32.30 0.09 -15.24
C GLU A 207 -31.73 1.52 -15.14
N LEU A 208 -32.52 2.52 -15.56
CA LEU A 208 -32.14 3.93 -15.50
C LEU A 208 -31.98 4.42 -14.05
N LEU A 209 -32.94 4.13 -13.16
CA LEU A 209 -32.88 4.56 -11.76
C LEU A 209 -31.66 3.99 -11.03
N LEU A 210 -31.41 2.69 -11.16
CA LEU A 210 -30.30 2.01 -10.48
C LEU A 210 -28.95 2.35 -11.11
N GLY A 211 -28.85 2.36 -12.44
CA GLY A 211 -27.61 2.61 -13.17
C GLY A 211 -27.14 4.06 -13.08
N ILE A 212 -27.99 5.00 -13.50
CA ILE A 212 -27.67 6.45 -13.43
C ILE A 212 -27.51 6.87 -11.96
N GLY A 213 -28.36 6.37 -11.07
CA GLY A 213 -28.28 6.65 -9.64
C GLY A 213 -26.94 6.21 -9.02
N SER A 214 -26.50 4.97 -9.28
CA SER A 214 -25.21 4.48 -8.76
C SER A 214 -24.05 5.34 -9.25
N THR A 215 -24.07 5.72 -10.53
CA THR A 215 -23.06 6.58 -11.14
C THR A 215 -23.10 8.02 -10.61
N LEU A 216 -24.29 8.57 -10.35
CA LEU A 216 -24.48 9.85 -9.69
C LEU A 216 -23.90 9.86 -8.26
N GLY A 217 -24.04 8.76 -7.51
CA GLY A 217 -23.42 8.60 -6.18
C GLY A 217 -21.90 8.79 -6.21
N ILE A 218 -21.22 8.19 -7.19
CA ILE A 218 -19.75 8.33 -7.36
C ILE A 218 -19.38 9.73 -7.87
N ALA A 219 -20.16 10.26 -8.83
CA ALA A 219 -19.93 11.60 -9.38
C ALA A 219 -20.06 12.69 -8.30
N VAL A 220 -21.07 12.60 -7.42
CA VAL A 220 -21.25 13.52 -6.29
C VAL A 220 -20.12 13.35 -5.27
N GLN A 221 -19.71 12.12 -4.93
CA GLN A 221 -18.54 11.89 -4.06
C GLN A 221 -17.25 12.53 -4.61
N ALA A 222 -17.04 12.52 -5.94
CA ALA A 222 -15.93 13.23 -6.56
C ALA A 222 -16.12 14.75 -6.51
N ALA A 223 -17.30 15.26 -6.85
CA ALA A 223 -17.62 16.68 -6.89
C ALA A 223 -17.52 17.36 -5.52
N VAL A 224 -17.86 16.67 -4.43
CA VAL A 224 -17.74 17.14 -3.04
C VAL A 224 -16.31 17.52 -2.67
N LEU A 225 -15.27 16.99 -3.33
CA LEU A 225 -13.88 17.41 -3.10
C LEU A 225 -13.50 18.73 -3.76
N LEU A 226 -14.22 19.19 -4.80
CA LEU A 226 -13.86 20.39 -5.58
C LEU A 226 -13.87 21.69 -4.73
N PRO A 227 -14.83 21.93 -3.82
CA PRO A 227 -14.76 23.08 -2.90
C PRO A 227 -13.58 23.00 -1.93
N PHE A 228 -13.15 21.79 -1.53
CA PHE A 228 -12.00 21.62 -0.64
C PHE A 228 -10.67 21.83 -1.37
N LEU A 229 -10.55 21.46 -2.65
CA LEU A 229 -9.38 21.82 -3.47
C LEU A 229 -9.20 23.34 -3.56
N ARG A 230 -10.28 24.07 -3.86
CA ARG A 230 -10.27 25.55 -3.89
C ARG A 230 -9.86 26.14 -2.53
N ARG A 231 -10.41 25.63 -1.42
CA ARG A 231 -10.03 26.02 -0.04
C ARG A 231 -8.62 25.56 0.39
N ALA A 232 -7.98 24.70 -0.39
CA ALA A 232 -6.59 24.30 -0.21
C ALA A 232 -5.62 25.07 -1.14
N GLY A 233 -6.08 26.17 -1.76
CA GLY A 233 -5.26 26.98 -2.67
C GLY A 233 -5.08 26.39 -4.07
N PHE A 234 -5.78 25.31 -4.42
CA PHE A 234 -5.62 24.66 -5.72
C PHE A 234 -6.85 24.83 -6.63
N VAL A 235 -6.63 25.41 -7.81
CA VAL A 235 -7.63 25.51 -8.88
C VAL A 235 -7.15 24.67 -10.06
N TYR A 236 -7.90 23.62 -10.41
CA TYR A 236 -7.57 22.80 -11.57
C TYR A 236 -7.70 23.62 -12.86
N ARG A 237 -6.61 23.68 -13.62
CA ARG A 237 -6.44 24.35 -14.91
C ARG A 237 -5.78 23.35 -15.87
N PRO A 238 -6.50 22.82 -16.87
CA PRO A 238 -5.94 21.82 -17.78
C PRO A 238 -4.64 22.28 -18.45
N ARG A 239 -3.60 21.44 -18.39
CA ARG A 239 -2.27 21.69 -18.96
C ARG A 239 -1.76 20.46 -19.72
N PHE A 240 -1.55 20.62 -21.02
CA PHE A 240 -1.17 19.55 -21.95
C PHE A 240 0.32 19.55 -22.34
N ASP A 241 1.14 20.37 -21.67
CA ASP A 241 2.60 20.43 -21.81
C ASP A 241 3.30 19.27 -21.07
N LEU A 242 2.93 18.04 -21.44
CA LEU A 242 3.27 16.80 -20.72
C LEU A 242 4.69 16.25 -20.99
N ARG A 243 5.50 16.92 -21.82
CA ARG A 243 6.87 16.48 -22.12
C ARG A 243 7.82 16.88 -20.98
N GLY A 244 8.65 15.94 -20.53
CA GLY A 244 9.73 16.18 -19.55
C GLY A 244 9.41 15.88 -18.08
N VAL A 245 8.16 15.53 -17.72
CA VAL A 245 7.67 15.41 -16.32
C VAL A 245 8.24 14.23 -15.46
N GLY A 246 9.38 13.64 -15.83
CA GLY A 246 10.19 12.74 -14.98
C GLY A 246 9.63 11.35 -14.61
N LEU A 247 8.35 11.07 -14.86
CA LEU A 247 7.60 9.90 -14.35
C LEU A 247 8.27 8.52 -14.57
N GLY A 248 9.07 8.35 -15.62
CA GLY A 248 9.60 7.04 -16.04
C GLY A 248 10.51 6.36 -15.00
N ARG A 249 11.30 7.12 -14.22
CA ARG A 249 12.21 6.53 -13.21
C ARG A 249 11.42 5.94 -12.03
N THR A 250 10.32 6.60 -11.65
CA THR A 250 9.56 6.33 -10.42
C THR A 250 8.69 5.07 -10.51
N PHE A 251 8.22 4.69 -11.70
CA PHE A 251 7.45 3.44 -11.90
C PHE A 251 8.23 2.17 -11.58
N SER A 252 9.57 2.20 -11.69
CA SER A 252 10.42 1.02 -11.42
C SER A 252 10.36 0.49 -9.98
N LEU A 253 10.06 1.39 -9.03
CA LEU A 253 9.93 1.10 -7.60
C LEU A 253 8.57 0.49 -7.25
N ALA A 254 7.50 0.92 -7.92
CA ALA A 254 6.12 0.50 -7.64
C ALA A 254 5.74 -0.89 -8.21
N LYS A 255 6.64 -1.58 -8.93
CA LYS A 255 6.28 -2.81 -9.66
C LYS A 255 5.79 -3.97 -8.78
N TRP A 256 6.30 -4.12 -7.56
CA TRP A 256 5.86 -5.19 -6.64
C TRP A 256 4.50 -4.88 -5.99
N THR A 257 4.22 -3.61 -5.68
CA THR A 257 2.91 -3.19 -5.15
C THR A 257 1.84 -3.21 -6.24
N LEU A 258 2.16 -2.78 -7.47
CA LEU A 258 1.29 -2.95 -8.63
C LEU A 258 0.99 -4.43 -8.90
N GLY A 259 2.02 -5.29 -8.89
CA GLY A 259 1.87 -6.73 -9.03
C GLY A 259 0.99 -7.36 -7.95
N PHE A 260 1.09 -6.90 -6.70
CA PHE A 260 0.24 -7.38 -5.59
C PHE A 260 -1.24 -7.11 -5.87
N VAL A 261 -1.57 -5.91 -6.37
CA VAL A 261 -2.95 -5.54 -6.70
C VAL A 261 -3.44 -6.31 -7.92
N VAL A 262 -2.64 -6.42 -8.99
CA VAL A 262 -2.98 -7.20 -10.19
C VAL A 262 -3.26 -8.66 -9.86
N MET A 263 -2.42 -9.33 -9.06
CA MET A 263 -2.67 -10.71 -8.60
C MET A 263 -3.96 -10.85 -7.80
N THR A 264 -4.34 -9.82 -7.06
CA THR A 264 -5.60 -9.79 -6.30
C THR A 264 -6.81 -9.64 -7.23
N GLN A 265 -6.72 -8.81 -8.28
CA GLN A 265 -7.79 -8.68 -9.28
C GLN A 265 -7.95 -9.95 -10.14
N LEU A 266 -6.85 -10.62 -10.51
CA LEU A 266 -6.90 -11.87 -11.27
C LEU A 266 -7.58 -13.00 -10.46
N ALA A 267 -7.33 -13.09 -9.15
CA ALA A 267 -8.05 -14.01 -8.27
C ALA A 267 -9.55 -13.63 -8.13
N LEU A 268 -9.85 -12.33 -8.09
CA LEU A 268 -11.23 -11.84 -8.01
C LEU A 268 -12.04 -12.19 -9.27
N VAL A 269 -11.44 -12.16 -10.47
CA VAL A 269 -12.10 -12.61 -11.71
C VAL A 269 -12.53 -14.07 -11.62
N VAL A 270 -11.68 -14.97 -11.11
CA VAL A 270 -12.03 -16.39 -10.94
C VAL A 270 -13.17 -16.57 -9.93
N VAL A 271 -13.12 -15.88 -8.79
CA VAL A 271 -14.18 -15.91 -7.76
C VAL A 271 -15.51 -15.36 -8.30
N ASN A 272 -15.49 -14.23 -9.00
CA ASN A 272 -16.67 -13.61 -9.60
C ASN A 272 -17.34 -14.54 -10.63
N ARG A 273 -16.54 -15.14 -11.52
CA ARG A 273 -17.04 -16.04 -12.56
C ARG A 273 -17.69 -17.29 -11.97
N LEU A 274 -17.03 -17.91 -10.98
CA LEU A 274 -17.59 -19.04 -10.24
C LEU A 274 -18.83 -18.66 -9.42
N ALA A 275 -18.88 -17.45 -8.85
CA ALA A 275 -20.07 -16.97 -8.14
C ALA A 275 -21.27 -16.81 -9.08
N SER A 276 -21.03 -16.36 -10.32
CA SER A 276 -22.08 -16.10 -11.31
C SER A 276 -22.79 -17.36 -11.84
N THR A 277 -22.23 -18.56 -11.65
CA THR A 277 -22.94 -19.82 -12.01
C THR A 277 -24.10 -20.11 -11.07
N ALA A 278 -24.14 -19.47 -9.89
CA ALA A 278 -25.16 -19.72 -8.88
C ALA A 278 -26.57 -19.37 -9.36
N THR A 279 -26.73 -18.40 -10.28
CA THR A 279 -28.03 -18.00 -10.81
C THR A 279 -28.17 -18.11 -12.33
N THR A 280 -27.23 -18.76 -13.02
CA THR A 280 -27.51 -19.40 -14.31
C THR A 280 -28.28 -20.69 -14.04
N ASP A 281 -27.64 -21.57 -13.26
CA ASP A 281 -28.04 -22.95 -12.99
C ASP A 281 -29.29 -23.03 -12.06
N SER A 282 -29.80 -21.89 -11.58
CA SER A 282 -31.05 -21.75 -10.82
C SER A 282 -31.61 -20.32 -10.87
N GLU A 283 -32.88 -20.13 -10.51
CA GLU A 283 -33.45 -18.79 -10.25
C GLU A 283 -32.99 -18.18 -8.93
N THR A 284 -32.59 -19.03 -7.95
CA THR A 284 -32.15 -18.62 -6.61
C THR A 284 -30.87 -19.34 -6.18
N GLY A 285 -29.79 -18.59 -6.00
CA GLY A 285 -28.44 -19.14 -5.81
C GLY A 285 -27.55 -18.35 -4.87
N GLY A 286 -26.56 -19.03 -4.29
CA GLY A 286 -25.52 -18.45 -3.45
C GLY A 286 -24.50 -17.68 -4.28
N GLY A 287 -24.92 -16.59 -4.92
CA GLY A 287 -24.10 -15.81 -5.85
C GLY A 287 -23.13 -14.81 -5.22
N LEU A 288 -22.64 -13.89 -6.05
CA LEU A 288 -21.66 -12.87 -5.69
C LEU A 288 -22.22 -11.91 -4.64
N LEU A 289 -23.51 -11.57 -4.69
CA LEU A 289 -24.15 -10.72 -3.68
C LEU A 289 -24.20 -11.38 -2.30
N VAL A 290 -24.52 -12.68 -2.22
CA VAL A 290 -24.45 -13.48 -0.98
C VAL A 290 -23.03 -13.47 -0.40
N TYR A 291 -22.02 -13.70 -1.24
CA TYR A 291 -20.61 -13.67 -0.86
C TYR A 291 -20.17 -12.28 -0.35
N GLN A 292 -20.55 -11.20 -1.04
CA GLN A 292 -20.22 -9.82 -0.63
C GLN A 292 -20.91 -9.43 0.68
N ASN A 293 -22.18 -9.77 0.88
CA ASN A 293 -22.93 -9.48 2.11
C ASN A 293 -22.34 -10.20 3.33
N ALA A 294 -21.90 -11.46 3.18
CA ALA A 294 -21.20 -12.19 4.23
C ALA A 294 -19.79 -11.60 4.51
N TYR A 295 -19.04 -11.27 3.46
CA TYR A 295 -17.70 -10.66 3.58
C TYR A 295 -17.74 -9.31 4.30
N LEU A 296 -18.78 -8.49 4.07
CA LEU A 296 -18.98 -7.18 4.71
C LEU A 296 -19.04 -7.32 6.24
N ILE A 297 -19.86 -8.25 6.75
CA ILE A 297 -19.97 -8.51 8.20
C ILE A 297 -18.63 -9.05 8.75
N TRP A 298 -18.02 -9.99 8.04
CA TRP A 298 -16.77 -10.64 8.45
C TRP A 298 -15.58 -9.68 8.56
N ILE A 299 -15.40 -8.74 7.62
CA ILE A 299 -14.24 -7.84 7.59
C ILE A 299 -14.31 -6.72 8.64
N LEU A 300 -15.48 -6.44 9.23
CA LEU A 300 -15.69 -5.30 10.14
C LEU A 300 -14.75 -5.32 11.37
N PRO A 301 -14.67 -6.39 12.18
CA PRO A 301 -13.77 -6.40 13.35
C PRO A 301 -12.30 -6.23 12.98
N HIS A 302 -11.84 -6.87 11.90
CA HIS A 302 -10.48 -6.71 11.38
C HIS A 302 -10.21 -5.25 10.98
N SER A 303 -11.17 -4.60 10.30
CA SER A 303 -10.99 -3.24 9.81
C SER A 303 -10.83 -2.19 10.92
N VAL A 304 -11.41 -2.44 12.10
CA VAL A 304 -11.28 -1.56 13.28
C VAL A 304 -10.07 -1.93 14.13
N ILE A 305 -9.89 -3.22 14.44
CA ILE A 305 -8.88 -3.69 15.40
C ILE A 305 -7.53 -3.89 14.72
N THR A 306 -7.46 -4.72 13.68
CA THR A 306 -6.20 -5.11 13.03
C THR A 306 -5.52 -3.93 12.37
N VAL A 307 -6.25 -3.08 11.65
CA VAL A 307 -5.65 -1.95 10.92
C VAL A 307 -5.07 -0.90 11.88
N SER A 308 -5.76 -0.63 12.99
CA SER A 308 -5.28 0.27 14.04
C SER A 308 -4.02 -0.28 14.72
N LEU A 309 -4.05 -1.54 15.14
CA LEU A 309 -2.90 -2.23 15.74
C LEU A 309 -1.71 -2.34 14.77
N ALA A 310 -1.98 -2.62 13.48
CA ALA A 310 -0.95 -2.73 12.46
C ALA A 310 -0.27 -1.39 12.14
N THR A 311 -0.99 -0.27 12.18
CA THR A 311 -0.40 1.06 11.98
C THR A 311 0.61 1.38 13.10
N ALA A 312 0.22 1.18 14.36
CA ALA A 312 1.11 1.36 15.51
C ALA A 312 2.29 0.36 15.53
N MET A 313 2.05 -0.88 15.10
CA MET A 313 3.11 -1.88 14.93
C MET A 313 4.10 -1.45 13.84
N VAL A 314 3.63 -0.94 12.70
CA VAL A 314 4.52 -0.55 11.59
C VAL A 314 5.40 0.64 11.95
N THR A 315 4.89 1.66 12.63
CA THR A 315 5.75 2.79 13.06
C THR A 315 6.84 2.32 14.02
N SER A 316 6.47 1.62 15.10
CA SER A 316 7.44 1.10 16.08
C SER A 316 8.40 0.08 15.48
N ALA A 317 7.93 -0.80 14.58
CA ALA A 317 8.77 -1.79 13.92
C ALA A 317 9.73 -1.16 12.89
N SER A 318 9.33 -0.09 12.20
CA SER A 318 10.23 0.63 11.28
C SER A 318 11.33 1.36 12.05
N ASP A 319 11.01 2.02 13.16
CA ASP A 319 12.01 2.64 14.05
C ASP A 319 13.02 1.59 14.55
N LEU A 320 12.55 0.43 15.02
CA LEU A 320 13.40 -0.67 15.49
C LEU A 320 14.21 -1.33 14.36
N ALA A 321 13.66 -1.39 13.13
CA ALA A 321 14.37 -1.90 11.96
C ALA A 321 15.48 -0.96 11.49
N ALA A 322 15.24 0.36 11.52
CA ALA A 322 16.25 1.37 11.21
C ALA A 322 17.41 1.36 12.22
N GLN A 323 17.15 0.97 13.48
CA GLN A 323 18.15 0.72 14.52
C GLN A 323 18.83 -0.66 14.42
N GLY A 324 18.38 -1.54 13.52
CA GLY A 324 18.88 -2.92 13.39
C GLY A 324 18.38 -3.91 14.45
N ASP A 325 17.51 -3.52 15.40
CA ASP A 325 16.96 -4.46 16.40
C ASP A 325 15.85 -5.35 15.81
N LEU A 326 16.27 -6.33 15.01
CA LEU A 326 15.42 -7.40 14.49
C LEU A 326 14.80 -8.26 15.61
N ARG A 327 15.31 -8.22 16.86
CA ARG A 327 14.66 -8.88 18.01
C ARG A 327 13.53 -8.02 18.58
N GLY A 328 13.67 -6.70 18.56
CA GLY A 328 12.62 -5.70 18.82
C GLY A 328 11.46 -5.84 17.84
N VAL A 329 11.75 -5.79 16.54
CA VAL A 329 10.77 -6.02 15.46
C VAL A 329 10.03 -7.35 15.67
N ALA A 330 10.76 -8.43 16.01
CA ALA A 330 10.16 -9.74 16.29
C ALA A 330 9.27 -9.75 17.54
N ARG A 331 9.67 -9.06 18.61
CA ARG A 331 8.92 -8.92 19.87
C ARG A 331 7.61 -8.17 19.63
N GLU A 332 7.67 -6.98 19.04
CA GLU A 332 6.48 -6.15 18.82
C GLU A 332 5.52 -6.81 17.82
N THR A 333 6.02 -7.35 16.70
CA THR A 333 5.19 -8.14 15.77
C THR A 333 4.47 -9.31 16.48
N THR A 334 5.19 -10.06 17.34
CA THR A 334 4.58 -11.16 18.11
C THR A 334 3.52 -10.65 19.09
N ARG A 335 3.75 -9.51 19.74
CA ARG A 335 2.81 -8.86 20.66
C ARG A 335 1.54 -8.40 19.94
N THR A 336 1.67 -7.68 18.83
CA THR A 336 0.54 -7.23 18.00
C THR A 336 -0.29 -8.40 17.48
N MET A 337 0.35 -9.48 17.01
CA MET A 337 -0.33 -10.70 16.56
C MET A 337 -1.20 -11.34 17.66
N LYS A 338 -0.72 -11.38 18.91
CA LYS A 338 -1.52 -11.88 20.02
C LYS A 338 -2.66 -10.92 20.39
N LEU A 339 -2.39 -9.62 20.54
CA LEU A 339 -3.41 -8.62 20.89
C LEU A 339 -4.57 -8.62 19.89
N ALA A 340 -4.26 -8.69 18.59
CA ALA A 340 -5.27 -8.84 17.54
C ALA A 340 -6.04 -10.17 17.67
N SER A 341 -5.34 -11.30 17.83
CA SER A 341 -5.96 -12.63 17.97
C SER A 341 -6.84 -12.75 19.21
N THR A 342 -6.50 -12.05 20.30
CA THR A 342 -7.22 -12.02 21.58
C THR A 342 -8.65 -11.48 21.43
N VAL A 343 -8.87 -10.56 20.50
CA VAL A 343 -10.20 -9.96 20.24
C VAL A 343 -10.87 -10.59 19.02
N LEU A 344 -10.09 -11.00 18.02
CA LEU A 344 -10.62 -11.49 16.74
C LEU A 344 -10.92 -12.98 16.70
N LEU A 345 -10.29 -13.81 17.55
CA LEU A 345 -10.66 -15.23 17.66
C LEU A 345 -12.03 -15.43 18.34
N PRO A 346 -12.40 -14.68 19.41
CA PRO A 346 -13.77 -14.66 19.91
C PRO A 346 -14.78 -14.21 18.84
N ALA A 347 -14.45 -13.15 18.08
CA ALA A 347 -15.31 -12.67 16.99
C ALA A 347 -15.49 -13.71 15.86
N ALA A 348 -14.43 -14.45 15.51
CA ALA A 348 -14.49 -15.55 14.55
C ALA A 348 -15.45 -16.65 15.02
N VAL A 349 -15.34 -17.11 16.26
CA VAL A 349 -16.24 -18.15 16.79
C VAL A 349 -17.67 -17.64 16.94
N ALA A 350 -17.86 -16.36 17.32
CA ALA A 350 -19.18 -15.74 17.32
C ALA A 350 -19.80 -15.72 15.91
N PHE A 351 -19.04 -15.37 14.87
CA PHE A 351 -19.52 -15.46 13.49
C PHE A 351 -19.82 -16.90 13.04
N ALA A 352 -19.05 -17.90 13.48
CA ALA A 352 -19.32 -19.30 13.14
C ALA A 352 -20.59 -19.84 13.83
N VAL A 353 -20.84 -19.47 15.09
CA VAL A 353 -21.97 -19.98 15.89
C VAL A 353 -23.26 -19.19 15.65
N LEU A 354 -23.17 -17.88 15.44
CA LEU A 354 -24.31 -16.96 15.37
C LEU A 354 -24.61 -16.50 13.93
N SER A 355 -24.01 -17.12 12.91
CA SER A 355 -24.12 -16.67 11.52
C SER A 355 -25.57 -16.52 11.04
N GLN A 356 -26.43 -17.46 11.39
CA GLN A 356 -27.83 -17.48 10.98
C GLN A 356 -28.66 -16.37 11.67
N PRO A 357 -28.65 -16.21 13.02
CA PRO A 357 -29.22 -15.02 13.67
C PRO A 357 -28.67 -13.69 13.16
N VAL A 358 -27.36 -13.58 12.89
CA VAL A 358 -26.73 -12.36 12.37
C VAL A 358 -27.21 -12.05 10.95
N ALA A 359 -27.21 -13.03 10.05
CA ALA A 359 -27.70 -12.88 8.68
C ALA A 359 -29.21 -12.55 8.65
N ARG A 360 -30.01 -13.15 9.54
CA ARG A 360 -31.44 -12.84 9.68
C ARG A 360 -31.68 -11.40 10.11
N LEU A 361 -30.92 -10.92 11.10
CA LEU A 361 -31.06 -9.55 11.62
C LEU A 361 -30.51 -8.49 10.65
N ALA A 362 -29.54 -8.85 9.82
CA ALA A 362 -28.96 -7.97 8.80
C ALA A 362 -29.78 -7.93 7.51
N PHE A 363 -30.13 -9.09 6.95
CA PHE A 363 -30.60 -9.23 5.57
C PHE A 363 -31.97 -9.91 5.44
N GLY A 364 -32.60 -10.33 6.55
CA GLY A 364 -33.93 -10.97 6.60
C GLY A 364 -35.11 -9.99 6.44
N PHE A 365 -35.02 -9.07 5.47
CA PHE A 365 -36.01 -8.02 5.18
C PHE A 365 -36.40 -8.04 3.69
N GLY A 366 -37.62 -7.61 3.38
CA GLY A 366 -38.12 -7.56 1.99
C GLY A 366 -37.94 -8.88 1.26
N GLU A 367 -37.44 -8.83 0.03
CA GLU A 367 -37.11 -10.02 -0.78
C GLU A 367 -36.08 -10.92 -0.08
N GLY A 368 -35.10 -10.31 0.60
CA GLY A 368 -34.04 -11.00 1.35
C GLY A 368 -34.52 -11.85 2.53
N ALA A 369 -35.80 -11.76 2.92
CA ALA A 369 -36.39 -12.57 3.98
C ALA A 369 -36.41 -14.08 3.67
N ALA A 370 -36.37 -14.48 2.40
CA ALA A 370 -36.36 -15.89 1.99
C ALA A 370 -34.95 -16.49 1.88
N ASP A 371 -33.93 -15.69 1.55
CA ASP A 371 -32.61 -16.17 1.12
C ASP A 371 -31.43 -15.77 2.03
N TYR A 372 -31.68 -14.98 3.10
CA TYR A 372 -30.69 -14.69 4.13
C TYR A 372 -29.92 -15.91 4.68
N PRO A 373 -30.48 -17.15 4.74
CA PRO A 373 -29.72 -18.28 5.27
C PRO A 373 -28.46 -18.62 4.46
N LEU A 374 -28.44 -18.28 3.17
CA LEU A 374 -27.26 -18.46 2.32
C LEU A 374 -26.13 -17.50 2.73
N VAL A 375 -26.46 -16.28 3.14
CA VAL A 375 -25.51 -15.32 3.73
C VAL A 375 -24.99 -15.85 5.07
N GLY A 376 -25.85 -16.51 5.85
CA GLY A 376 -25.46 -17.20 7.08
C GLY A 376 -24.46 -18.34 6.85
N TRP A 377 -24.63 -19.13 5.79
CA TRP A 377 -23.66 -20.19 5.44
C TRP A 377 -22.33 -19.62 4.93
N ALA A 378 -22.36 -18.59 4.09
CA ALA A 378 -21.14 -17.91 3.64
C ALA A 378 -20.39 -17.23 4.80
N LEU A 379 -21.10 -16.61 5.76
CA LEU A 379 -20.49 -16.01 6.95
C LEU A 379 -19.85 -17.05 7.88
N ALA A 380 -20.48 -18.21 8.06
CA ALA A 380 -19.90 -19.32 8.82
C ALA A 380 -18.64 -19.90 8.14
N ALA A 381 -18.64 -20.01 6.81
CA ALA A 381 -17.47 -20.43 6.04
C ALA A 381 -16.31 -19.41 6.14
N PHE A 382 -16.60 -18.11 6.02
CA PHE A 382 -15.62 -17.04 6.21
C PHE A 382 -15.02 -17.00 7.62
N ALA A 383 -15.80 -17.34 8.65
CA ALA A 383 -15.38 -17.24 10.05
C ALA A 383 -14.03 -17.94 10.32
N LEU A 384 -13.80 -19.10 9.69
CA LEU A 384 -12.55 -19.86 9.77
C LEU A 384 -11.32 -19.04 9.30
N GLY A 385 -11.51 -18.15 8.34
CA GLY A 385 -10.46 -17.33 7.75
C GLY A 385 -10.06 -16.09 8.55
N LEU A 386 -10.87 -15.61 9.52
CA LEU A 386 -10.68 -14.27 10.11
C LEU A 386 -9.32 -14.09 10.80
N VAL A 387 -8.87 -15.09 11.55
CA VAL A 387 -7.59 -15.07 12.26
C VAL A 387 -6.40 -15.37 11.34
N PRO A 388 -6.44 -16.40 10.44
CA PRO A 388 -5.43 -16.55 9.40
C PRO A 388 -5.20 -15.32 8.54
N PHE A 389 -6.27 -14.67 8.05
CA PHE A 389 -6.24 -13.43 7.29
C PHE A 389 -5.58 -12.29 8.08
N THR A 390 -5.98 -12.12 9.35
CA THR A 390 -5.40 -11.13 10.27
C THR A 390 -3.91 -11.35 10.52
N LEU A 391 -3.50 -12.58 10.79
CA LEU A 391 -2.10 -12.92 11.03
C LEU A 391 -1.25 -12.80 9.76
N PHE A 392 -1.80 -13.11 8.58
CA PHE A 392 -1.16 -12.87 7.28
C PHE A 392 -0.98 -11.37 7.00
N TYR A 393 -2.00 -10.55 7.28
CA TYR A 393 -1.94 -9.09 7.17
C TYR A 393 -0.85 -8.51 8.09
N LEU A 394 -0.75 -8.98 9.34
CA LEU A 394 0.33 -8.56 10.25
C LEU A 394 1.71 -9.06 9.78
N CYS A 395 1.81 -10.23 9.13
CA CYS A 395 3.06 -10.65 8.49
C CYS A 395 3.48 -9.71 7.35
N THR A 396 2.57 -9.34 6.43
CA THR A 396 2.93 -8.43 5.32
C THR A 396 3.31 -7.05 5.83
N ARG A 397 2.63 -6.55 6.87
CA ARG A 397 2.99 -5.32 7.57
C ARG A 397 4.40 -5.37 8.19
N ALA A 398 4.76 -6.48 8.83
CA ALA A 398 6.11 -6.69 9.37
C ALA A 398 7.21 -6.88 8.29
N PHE A 399 6.86 -7.27 7.06
CA PHE A 399 7.78 -7.21 5.92
C PHE A 399 7.94 -5.77 5.38
N TYR A 400 6.88 -4.96 5.38
CA TYR A 400 6.96 -3.56 4.94
C TYR A 400 7.81 -2.69 5.87
N SER A 401 7.80 -2.93 7.19
CA SER A 401 8.73 -2.29 8.15
C SER A 401 10.18 -2.80 8.03
N LEU A 402 10.45 -3.77 7.15
CA LEU A 402 11.78 -4.24 6.75
C LEU A 402 12.10 -3.91 5.28
N GLU A 403 11.37 -2.95 4.70
CA GLU A 403 11.42 -2.50 3.30
C GLU A 403 11.18 -3.59 2.23
N ASP A 404 10.84 -4.82 2.63
CA ASP A 404 10.67 -5.97 1.74
C ASP A 404 9.27 -5.95 1.13
N THR A 405 9.10 -5.22 0.03
CA THR A 405 7.87 -5.21 -0.79
C THR A 405 7.70 -6.46 -1.65
N ARG A 406 8.78 -7.21 -1.91
CA ARG A 406 8.77 -8.38 -2.79
C ARG A 406 8.19 -9.62 -2.11
N THR A 407 8.50 -9.85 -0.84
CA THR A 407 8.00 -11.01 -0.10
C THR A 407 6.47 -10.97 0.07
N PRO A 408 5.83 -9.84 0.43
CA PRO A 408 4.37 -9.66 0.38
C PRO A 408 3.75 -9.94 -0.99
N PHE A 409 4.36 -9.51 -2.10
CA PHE A 409 3.90 -9.85 -3.45
C PHE A 409 3.89 -11.37 -3.69
N LEU A 410 4.98 -12.07 -3.36
CA LEU A 410 5.09 -13.52 -3.54
C LEU A 410 4.10 -14.29 -2.64
N LEU A 411 3.83 -13.77 -1.44
CA LEU A 411 2.83 -14.32 -0.52
C LEU A 411 1.39 -14.05 -1.01
N GLN A 412 1.12 -12.92 -1.66
CA GLN A 412 -0.18 -12.63 -2.26
C GLN A 412 -0.43 -13.47 -3.52
N ALA A 413 0.61 -13.73 -4.32
CA ALA A 413 0.51 -14.66 -5.45
C ALA A 413 0.21 -16.10 -4.98
N LEU A 414 0.76 -16.51 -3.82
CA LEU A 414 0.42 -17.76 -3.15
C LEU A 414 -1.05 -17.80 -2.71
N VAL A 415 -1.55 -16.74 -2.05
CA VAL A 415 -2.99 -16.62 -1.68
C VAL A 415 -3.88 -16.68 -2.92
N ALA A 416 -3.54 -15.94 -3.97
CA ALA A 416 -4.31 -15.86 -5.20
C ALA A 416 -4.44 -17.23 -5.90
N GLY A 417 -3.32 -17.94 -6.09
CA GLY A 417 -3.31 -19.27 -6.70
C GLY A 417 -4.02 -20.33 -5.83
N LEU A 418 -3.81 -20.31 -4.52
CA LEU A 418 -4.50 -21.21 -3.60
C LEU A 418 -6.01 -20.97 -3.58
N ASN A 419 -6.45 -19.71 -3.50
CA ASN A 419 -7.87 -19.39 -3.48
C ASN A 419 -8.54 -19.77 -4.81
N ALA A 420 -7.94 -19.45 -5.95
CA ALA A 420 -8.50 -19.81 -7.26
C ALA A 420 -8.60 -21.34 -7.44
N GLY A 421 -7.54 -22.09 -7.11
CA GLY A 421 -7.56 -23.56 -7.19
C GLY A 421 -8.57 -24.20 -6.24
N LEU A 422 -8.66 -23.73 -4.99
CA LEU A 422 -9.64 -24.21 -4.02
C LEU A 422 -11.07 -23.78 -4.37
N ALA A 423 -11.27 -22.61 -4.98
CA ALA A 423 -12.58 -22.13 -5.43
C ALA A 423 -13.13 -23.02 -6.53
N VAL A 424 -12.33 -23.28 -7.57
CA VAL A 424 -12.69 -24.19 -8.67
C VAL A 424 -13.02 -25.59 -8.13
N LEU A 425 -12.15 -26.14 -7.27
CA LEU A 425 -12.35 -27.46 -6.68
C LEU A 425 -13.60 -27.55 -5.81
N LEU A 426 -13.82 -26.59 -4.89
CA LEU A 426 -14.95 -26.65 -3.95
C LEU A 426 -16.29 -26.37 -4.63
N VAL A 427 -16.35 -25.48 -5.63
CA VAL A 427 -17.58 -25.25 -6.38
C VAL A 427 -17.98 -26.49 -7.19
N GLN A 428 -17.01 -27.16 -7.84
CA GLN A 428 -17.24 -28.42 -8.56
C GLN A 428 -17.65 -29.58 -7.63
N LEU A 429 -17.11 -29.66 -6.42
CA LEU A 429 -17.44 -30.73 -5.46
C LEU A 429 -18.78 -30.55 -4.73
N VAL A 430 -19.35 -29.35 -4.74
CA VAL A 430 -20.56 -29.01 -3.98
C VAL A 430 -21.84 -29.20 -4.80
N ASP A 431 -21.75 -29.07 -6.12
CA ASP A 431 -22.82 -29.34 -7.11
C ASP A 431 -24.21 -28.81 -6.71
N ASN A 432 -24.23 -27.62 -6.11
CA ASN A 432 -25.44 -27.02 -5.56
C ASN A 432 -25.36 -25.48 -5.65
N PRO A 433 -26.14 -24.84 -6.55
CA PRO A 433 -26.08 -23.40 -6.78
C PRO A 433 -26.28 -22.56 -5.51
N ARG A 434 -27.02 -23.05 -4.51
CA ARG A 434 -27.27 -22.33 -3.24
C ARG A 434 -26.05 -22.25 -2.32
N LEU A 435 -25.07 -23.13 -2.48
CA LEU A 435 -23.90 -23.25 -1.61
C LEU A 435 -22.61 -22.66 -2.21
N VAL A 436 -22.65 -22.16 -3.45
CA VAL A 436 -21.49 -21.58 -4.16
C VAL A 436 -20.78 -20.49 -3.34
N ALA A 437 -21.49 -19.49 -2.83
CA ALA A 437 -20.91 -18.44 -1.98
C ALA A 437 -20.25 -18.99 -0.70
N ALA A 438 -20.77 -20.09 -0.13
CA ALA A 438 -20.17 -20.74 1.03
C ALA A 438 -18.90 -21.53 0.64
N ALA A 439 -18.90 -22.20 -0.52
CA ALA A 439 -17.71 -22.84 -1.08
C ALA A 439 -16.59 -21.83 -1.37
N LEU A 440 -16.93 -20.65 -1.92
CA LEU A 440 -15.99 -19.55 -2.19
C LEU A 440 -15.49 -18.86 -0.89
N ALA A 441 -16.35 -18.69 0.10
CA ALA A 441 -15.94 -18.19 1.42
C ALA A 441 -15.03 -19.18 2.17
N LEU A 442 -15.23 -20.49 1.94
CA LEU A 442 -14.38 -21.55 2.46
C LEU A 442 -13.04 -21.63 1.71
N SER A 443 -13.02 -21.51 0.38
CA SER A 443 -11.77 -21.49 -0.41
C SER A 443 -10.86 -20.33 0.02
N TYR A 444 -11.45 -19.15 0.24
CA TYR A 444 -10.76 -17.96 0.72
C TYR A 444 -10.16 -18.21 2.11
N SER A 445 -10.95 -18.76 3.03
CA SER A 445 -10.52 -19.06 4.40
C SER A 445 -9.39 -20.09 4.45
N LEU A 446 -9.49 -21.17 3.65
CA LEU A 446 -8.46 -22.21 3.54
C LEU A 446 -7.18 -21.68 2.87
N ALA A 447 -7.30 -20.84 1.84
CA ALA A 447 -6.15 -20.22 1.18
C ALA A 447 -5.35 -19.35 2.17
N TYR A 448 -5.99 -18.54 3.01
CA TYR A 448 -5.30 -17.79 4.06
C TYR A 448 -4.76 -18.69 5.19
N LEU A 449 -5.46 -19.77 5.57
CA LEU A 449 -4.97 -20.75 6.55
C LEU A 449 -3.66 -21.42 6.10
N LEU A 450 -3.54 -21.75 4.82
CA LEU A 450 -2.31 -22.30 4.24
C LEU A 450 -1.23 -21.21 4.05
N ALA A 451 -1.60 -20.05 3.50
CA ALA A 451 -0.65 -18.99 3.21
C ALA A 451 -0.04 -18.34 4.47
N VAL A 452 -0.78 -18.25 5.58
CA VAL A 452 -0.25 -17.69 6.84
C VAL A 452 0.84 -18.56 7.45
N VAL A 453 0.78 -19.89 7.28
CA VAL A 453 1.87 -20.80 7.72
C VAL A 453 3.15 -20.49 6.93
N VAL A 454 3.04 -20.32 5.60
CA VAL A 454 4.19 -19.93 4.76
C VAL A 454 4.71 -18.54 5.12
N ALA A 455 3.81 -17.58 5.37
CA ALA A 455 4.17 -16.22 5.79
C ALA A 455 4.92 -16.19 7.12
N LEU A 456 4.42 -16.89 8.16
CA LEU A 456 5.05 -16.99 9.47
C LEU A 456 6.41 -17.71 9.44
N LEU A 457 6.54 -18.77 8.62
CA LEU A 457 7.82 -19.45 8.43
C LEU A 457 8.84 -18.57 7.68
N ARG A 458 8.40 -17.81 6.66
CA ARG A 458 9.26 -16.85 5.95
C ARG A 458 9.64 -15.66 6.82
N LEU A 459 8.73 -15.16 7.65
CA LEU A 459 8.99 -14.06 8.58
C LEU A 459 9.97 -14.49 9.67
N ARG A 460 9.84 -15.71 10.24
CA ARG A 460 10.83 -16.27 11.17
C ARG A 460 12.22 -16.44 10.55
N ALA A 461 12.31 -16.70 9.25
CA ALA A 461 13.60 -16.76 8.54
C ALA A 461 14.25 -15.38 8.31
N ARG A 462 13.51 -14.27 8.46
CA ARG A 462 14.04 -12.89 8.52
C ARG A 462 14.26 -12.42 9.97
N LEU A 463 13.37 -12.81 10.87
CA LEU A 463 13.29 -12.39 12.26
C LEU A 463 13.54 -13.60 13.19
N PRO A 464 14.81 -13.91 13.52
CA PRO A 464 15.15 -15.13 14.26
C PRO A 464 14.55 -15.19 15.68
N GLY A 465 14.15 -14.05 16.25
CA GLY A 465 13.42 -13.96 17.52
C GLY A 465 11.91 -14.21 17.46
N LEU A 466 11.31 -14.49 16.28
CA LEU A 466 9.85 -14.55 16.12
C LEU A 466 9.22 -15.69 16.94
N GLY A 467 8.34 -15.33 17.87
CA GLY A 467 7.86 -16.20 18.95
C GLY A 467 6.81 -17.24 18.57
N LEU A 468 6.95 -17.96 17.45
CA LEU A 468 5.91 -18.86 16.91
C LEU A 468 5.37 -19.87 17.94
N ARG A 469 6.22 -20.49 18.76
CA ARG A 469 5.78 -21.41 19.84
C ARG A 469 4.91 -20.70 20.90
N ALA A 470 5.18 -19.43 21.18
CA ALA A 470 4.41 -18.62 22.12
C ALA A 470 3.09 -18.11 21.49
N LEU A 471 3.09 -17.80 20.20
CA LEU A 471 1.88 -17.45 19.44
C LEU A 471 0.91 -18.64 19.38
N VAL A 472 1.38 -19.83 18.98
CA VAL A 472 0.55 -21.05 18.96
C VAL A 472 0.01 -21.39 20.36
N ARG A 473 0.86 -21.32 21.39
CA ARG A 473 0.41 -21.53 22.79
C ARG A 473 -0.65 -20.52 23.23
N HIS A 474 -0.52 -19.26 22.85
CA HIS A 474 -1.52 -18.22 23.11
C HIS A 474 -2.83 -18.52 22.37
N LEU A 475 -2.78 -18.80 21.07
CA LEU A 475 -3.96 -19.16 20.26
C LEU A 475 -4.73 -20.35 20.87
N VAL A 476 -4.04 -21.44 21.24
CA VAL A 476 -4.67 -22.61 21.88
C VAL A 476 -5.35 -22.23 23.21
N ARG A 477 -4.72 -21.40 24.05
CA ARG A 477 -5.35 -20.91 25.29
C ARG A 477 -6.58 -20.05 25.02
N VAL A 478 -6.55 -19.21 23.99
CA VAL A 478 -7.68 -18.38 23.59
C VAL A 478 -8.84 -19.25 23.07
N VAL A 479 -8.57 -20.30 22.27
CA VAL A 479 -9.61 -21.28 21.88
C VAL A 479 -10.27 -21.94 23.10
N VAL A 480 -9.47 -22.39 24.07
CA VAL A 480 -9.98 -23.01 25.30
C VAL A 480 -10.81 -22.01 26.14
N ALA A 481 -10.42 -20.73 26.16
CA ALA A 481 -11.19 -19.68 26.82
C ALA A 481 -12.53 -19.36 26.13
N ILE A 482 -12.62 -19.52 24.80
CA ILE A 482 -13.83 -19.24 24.01
C ILE A 482 -14.84 -20.38 24.05
N ALA A 483 -14.41 -21.64 24.17
CA ALA A 483 -15.31 -22.80 24.04
C ALA A 483 -16.56 -22.73 24.96
N PRO A 484 -16.46 -22.32 26.25
CA PRO A 484 -17.64 -22.10 27.10
C PRO A 484 -18.53 -20.94 26.61
N SER A 485 -17.93 -19.84 26.15
CA SER A 485 -18.65 -18.68 25.58
C SER A 485 -19.44 -19.04 24.33
N ALA A 486 -18.85 -19.87 23.46
CA ALA A 486 -19.50 -20.36 22.24
C ALA A 486 -20.72 -21.24 22.56
N LEU A 487 -20.59 -22.14 23.54
CA LEU A 487 -21.68 -22.97 24.02
C LEU A 487 -22.81 -22.13 24.63
N VAL A 488 -22.48 -21.14 25.46
CA VAL A 488 -23.46 -20.21 26.04
C VAL A 488 -24.17 -19.39 24.96
N ALA A 489 -23.44 -18.86 23.97
CA ALA A 489 -24.03 -18.12 22.86
C ALA A 489 -25.03 -18.95 22.04
N TRP A 490 -24.67 -20.21 21.77
CA TRP A 490 -25.53 -21.17 21.08
C TRP A 490 -26.78 -21.51 21.91
N LEU A 491 -26.61 -21.89 23.18
CA LEU A 491 -27.73 -22.24 24.07
C LEU A 491 -28.72 -21.08 24.25
N VAL A 492 -28.23 -19.83 24.33
CA VAL A 492 -29.09 -18.64 24.47
C VAL A 492 -29.89 -18.39 23.19
N THR A 493 -29.27 -18.49 22.01
CA THR A 493 -30.01 -18.30 20.75
C THR A 493 -30.96 -19.45 20.45
N TRP A 494 -30.59 -20.69 20.76
CA TRP A 494 -31.47 -21.86 20.66
C TRP A 494 -32.68 -21.74 21.60
N GLY A 495 -32.45 -21.51 22.90
CA GLY A 495 -33.51 -21.44 23.91
C GLY A 495 -34.48 -20.28 23.71
N LEU A 496 -34.00 -19.11 23.26
CA LEU A 496 -34.87 -17.99 22.89
C LEU A 496 -35.57 -18.20 21.55
N GLY A 497 -34.99 -18.97 20.63
CA GLY A 497 -35.66 -19.39 19.39
C GLY A 497 -36.94 -20.20 19.63
N VAL A 498 -36.98 -20.98 20.72
CA VAL A 498 -38.19 -21.72 21.15
C VAL A 498 -39.35 -20.78 21.55
N LEU A 499 -39.06 -19.53 21.95
CA LEU A 499 -40.09 -18.52 22.23
C LEU A 499 -40.69 -17.89 20.96
N GLY A 500 -40.16 -18.23 19.78
CA GLY A 500 -40.74 -17.90 18.49
C GLY A 500 -39.85 -17.06 17.57
N ASP A 501 -40.11 -17.19 16.27
CA ASP A 501 -39.37 -16.62 15.13
C ASP A 501 -39.46 -15.08 14.97
N GLY A 502 -39.86 -14.35 16.01
CA GLY A 502 -40.03 -12.90 15.98
C GLY A 502 -38.71 -12.14 15.80
N ARG A 503 -38.72 -11.06 15.00
CA ARG A 503 -37.54 -10.19 14.80
C ARG A 503 -37.01 -9.61 16.12
N LEU A 504 -37.90 -9.20 17.03
CA LEU A 504 -37.52 -8.73 18.37
C LEU A 504 -36.88 -9.83 19.22
N VAL A 505 -37.39 -11.07 19.15
CA VAL A 505 -36.82 -12.23 19.85
C VAL A 505 -35.42 -12.53 19.31
N SER A 506 -35.25 -12.52 17.98
CA SER A 506 -33.94 -12.72 17.32
C SER A 506 -32.92 -11.64 17.71
N ALA A 507 -33.33 -10.37 17.76
CA ALA A 507 -32.47 -9.25 18.18
C ALA A 507 -32.09 -9.34 19.66
N LEU A 508 -33.06 -9.62 20.55
CA LEU A 508 -32.84 -9.81 21.98
C LEU A 508 -31.91 -11.00 22.24
N ALA A 509 -32.12 -12.11 21.51
CA ALA A 509 -31.30 -13.30 21.62
C ALA A 509 -29.85 -13.06 21.18
N LEU A 510 -29.63 -12.35 20.07
CA LEU A 510 -28.29 -12.00 19.62
C LEU A 510 -27.59 -11.05 20.61
N ALA A 511 -28.31 -10.06 21.15
CA ALA A 511 -27.77 -9.14 22.14
C ALA A 511 -27.38 -9.85 23.44
N LEU A 512 -28.28 -10.68 23.99
CA LEU A 512 -28.03 -11.44 25.22
C LEU A 512 -26.92 -12.48 25.03
N ALA A 513 -26.93 -13.23 23.92
CA ALA A 513 -25.88 -14.18 23.58
C ALA A 513 -24.52 -13.49 23.45
N GLY A 514 -24.46 -12.32 22.79
CA GLY A 514 -23.23 -11.52 22.65
C GLY A 514 -22.69 -11.03 24.00
N VAL A 515 -23.53 -10.43 24.83
CA VAL A 515 -23.14 -9.93 26.17
C VAL A 515 -22.65 -11.08 27.06
N LEU A 516 -23.38 -12.20 27.12
CA LEU A 516 -22.99 -13.36 27.92
C LEU A 516 -21.73 -14.04 27.38
N ALA A 517 -21.56 -14.16 26.06
CA ALA A 517 -20.34 -14.73 25.47
C ALA A 517 -19.10 -13.90 25.79
N VAL A 518 -19.19 -12.57 25.72
CA VAL A 518 -18.10 -11.65 26.10
C VAL A 518 -17.80 -11.74 27.59
N ALA A 519 -18.84 -11.76 28.45
CA ALA A 519 -18.66 -11.89 29.90
C ALA A 519 -17.96 -13.22 30.27
N VAL A 520 -18.45 -14.35 29.75
CA VAL A 520 -17.84 -15.68 29.97
C VAL A 520 -16.42 -15.72 29.40
N TYR A 521 -16.16 -15.09 28.26
CA TYR A 521 -14.81 -15.06 27.66
C TYR A 521 -13.82 -14.30 28.55
N VAL A 522 -14.20 -13.12 29.06
CA VAL A 522 -13.34 -12.32 29.95
C VAL A 522 -13.08 -13.05 31.27
N VAL A 523 -14.08 -13.75 31.82
CA VAL A 523 -13.92 -14.59 33.02
C VAL A 523 -12.95 -15.75 32.74
N MET A 524 -13.17 -16.53 31.68
CA MET A 524 -12.33 -17.68 31.35
C MET A 524 -10.90 -17.27 30.95
N ALA A 525 -10.74 -16.13 30.27
CA ALA A 525 -9.43 -15.59 29.93
C ALA A 525 -8.60 -15.22 31.17
N ARG A 526 -9.23 -14.65 32.20
CA ARG A 526 -8.59 -14.36 33.49
C ARG A 526 -8.23 -15.63 34.26
N VAL A 527 -9.12 -16.62 34.30
CA VAL A 527 -8.86 -17.95 34.88
C VAL A 527 -7.69 -18.66 34.18
N LEU A 528 -7.52 -18.46 32.87
CA LEU A 528 -6.40 -18.99 32.08
C LEU A 528 -5.16 -18.06 32.03
N HIS A 529 -5.18 -16.97 32.80
CA HIS A 529 -4.14 -15.96 32.91
C HIS A 529 -3.63 -15.42 31.56
N LEU A 530 -4.57 -15.08 30.67
CA LEU A 530 -4.30 -14.39 29.41
C LEU A 530 -4.03 -12.90 29.66
N ARG A 531 -2.76 -12.57 29.94
CA ARG A 531 -2.27 -11.18 30.14
C ARG A 531 -2.75 -10.21 29.08
N GLU A 532 -2.85 -10.66 27.83
CA GLU A 532 -3.30 -9.85 26.71
C GLU A 532 -4.77 -9.37 26.86
N VAL A 533 -5.62 -10.03 27.66
CA VAL A 533 -6.96 -9.56 28.03
C VAL A 533 -6.90 -8.55 29.18
N ASP A 534 -6.04 -8.75 30.17
CA ASP A 534 -5.90 -7.83 31.31
C ASP A 534 -5.35 -6.45 30.86
N ASP A 535 -4.40 -6.42 29.90
CA ASP A 535 -3.92 -5.20 29.24
C ASP A 535 -5.07 -4.40 28.58
N ILE A 536 -5.95 -5.09 27.85
CA ILE A 536 -7.10 -4.49 27.15
C ILE A 536 -8.13 -3.98 28.17
N VAL A 537 -8.54 -4.80 29.13
CA VAL A 537 -9.57 -4.43 30.12
C VAL A 537 -9.08 -3.32 31.06
N GLY A 538 -7.80 -3.35 31.47
CA GLY A 538 -7.20 -2.27 32.26
C GLY A 538 -7.16 -0.93 31.51
N THR A 539 -6.92 -0.97 30.19
CA THR A 539 -6.95 0.23 29.33
C THR A 539 -8.37 0.79 29.17
N LEU A 540 -9.38 -0.07 29.05
CA LEU A 540 -10.79 0.34 28.96
C LEU A 540 -11.31 0.92 30.28
N LEU A 541 -11.04 0.26 31.41
CA LEU A 541 -11.46 0.74 32.73
C LEU A 541 -10.86 2.11 33.06
N ARG A 542 -9.57 2.33 32.77
CA ARG A 542 -8.90 3.63 32.95
C ARG A 542 -9.46 4.76 32.07
N ARG A 543 -10.13 4.44 30.95
CA ARG A 543 -10.88 5.42 30.15
C ARG A 543 -12.28 5.67 30.69
N GLY A 544 -12.95 4.64 31.22
CA GLY A 544 -14.26 4.78 31.87
C GLY A 544 -14.22 5.58 33.17
N SER A 545 -13.17 5.44 33.97
CA SER A 545 -13.00 6.12 35.27
C SER A 545 -12.42 7.53 35.17
N GLY A 546 -12.54 8.20 34.01
CA GLY A 546 -11.89 9.49 33.73
C GLY A 546 -12.69 10.42 32.82
N GLY A 547 -14.02 10.27 32.81
CA GLY A 547 -14.94 11.00 31.93
C GLY A 547 -15.88 11.94 32.67
N ALA A 548 -15.37 13.09 33.13
CA ALA A 548 -16.17 14.29 33.33
C ALA A 548 -15.84 15.28 32.19
N PRO A 549 -16.81 16.04 31.65
CA PRO A 549 -16.51 17.06 30.66
C PRO A 549 -15.58 18.14 31.23
N ALA A 550 -14.66 18.66 30.42
CA ALA A 550 -13.97 19.89 30.77
C ALA A 550 -14.97 21.06 30.63
N GLU A 551 -15.31 21.71 31.74
CA GLU A 551 -16.13 22.91 31.72
C GLU A 551 -15.43 24.06 30.97
N ALA A 552 -16.23 24.94 30.37
CA ALA A 552 -15.71 26.10 29.68
C ALA A 552 -15.21 27.13 30.69
N VAL A 553 -13.95 27.52 30.57
CA VAL A 553 -13.43 28.73 31.22
C VAL A 553 -13.87 29.93 30.38
N ASP A 554 -15.04 30.47 30.69
CA ASP A 554 -15.42 31.82 30.28
C ASP A 554 -14.76 32.86 31.22
N GLY A 555 -14.60 34.10 30.75
CA GLY A 555 -13.76 35.11 31.40
C GLY A 555 -14.52 36.24 32.07
N THR A 556 -14.02 36.69 33.24
CA THR A 556 -14.44 37.89 34.00
C THR A 556 -15.87 37.82 34.60
N ARG A 557 -16.25 38.45 35.74
CA ARG A 557 -15.65 39.30 36.80
C ARG A 557 -16.73 39.42 37.93
N PRO A 558 -16.56 40.16 39.06
CA PRO A 558 -15.39 40.79 39.69
C PRO A 558 -15.25 40.39 41.19
N ASP A 559 -14.76 41.30 42.02
CA ASP A 559 -14.46 41.21 43.46
C ASP A 559 -15.63 40.86 44.39
N GLY A 560 -15.32 40.40 45.62
CA GLY A 560 -16.28 40.41 46.73
C GLY A 560 -15.90 39.57 47.96
N ALA A 561 -15.20 40.17 48.94
CA ALA A 561 -15.05 39.59 50.28
C ALA A 561 -15.33 40.63 51.38
N VAL A 562 -16.50 40.49 52.03
CA VAL A 562 -16.98 41.03 53.34
C VAL A 562 -18.50 41.23 53.26
N GLY A 563 -19.27 40.74 54.23
CA GLY A 563 -20.69 41.14 54.39
C GLY A 563 -21.70 40.04 54.75
N THR A 564 -21.88 39.80 56.06
CA THR A 564 -23.16 39.52 56.74
C THR A 564 -24.41 39.00 55.99
N ARG A 565 -24.80 37.76 56.36
CA ARG A 565 -26.11 37.35 56.96
C ARG A 565 -27.48 37.57 56.25
N GLU A 566 -28.31 36.54 56.45
CA GLU A 566 -29.79 36.51 56.58
C GLU A 566 -30.73 36.34 55.35
N ASP A 567 -31.57 35.31 55.49
CA ASP A 567 -32.80 34.84 54.82
C ASP A 567 -33.58 35.71 53.80
N GLY A 568 -34.26 35.06 52.84
CA GLY A 568 -35.47 35.65 52.23
C GLY A 568 -35.99 35.19 50.85
N GLY A 569 -36.51 33.96 50.74
CA GLY A 569 -37.69 33.55 49.92
C GLY A 569 -38.04 34.07 48.50
N HIS A 570 -38.36 33.09 47.62
CA HIS A 570 -39.38 33.08 46.54
C HIS A 570 -39.27 33.94 45.24
N GLU A 571 -39.13 33.24 44.10
CA GLU A 571 -40.14 33.04 43.01
C GLU A 571 -41.02 34.20 42.44
N PRO A 572 -41.52 34.11 41.16
CA PRO A 572 -40.93 33.49 39.95
C PRO A 572 -41.30 34.14 38.57
N ALA A 573 -40.76 33.55 37.47
CA ALA A 573 -41.45 33.20 36.20
C ALA A 573 -41.46 34.10 34.91
N ARG A 574 -41.27 33.39 33.76
CA ARG A 574 -41.75 33.61 32.36
C ARG A 574 -41.01 34.67 31.49
N ARG A 575 -40.47 34.29 30.31
CA ARG A 575 -41.06 34.17 28.92
C ARG A 575 -41.34 35.54 28.28
N THR A 576 -41.07 35.83 26.99
CA THR A 576 -40.87 35.00 25.77
C THR A 576 -40.03 35.75 24.68
N GLU A 577 -39.74 35.10 23.53
CA GLU A 577 -39.77 35.57 22.09
C GLU A 577 -39.44 37.06 21.73
N ASP A 578 -38.84 37.47 20.59
CA ASP A 578 -38.31 36.78 19.38
C ASP A 578 -37.40 37.72 18.51
N GLU A 579 -36.90 37.22 17.36
CA GLU A 579 -36.52 37.98 16.12
C GLU A 579 -35.30 38.97 16.06
N VAL A 580 -35.03 39.44 14.83
CA VAL A 580 -33.87 40.20 14.26
C VAL A 580 -34.38 40.97 12.99
N PRO A 581 -33.65 41.82 12.19
CA PRO A 581 -32.21 41.77 11.80
C PRO A 581 -31.48 43.12 11.44
N ASP A 582 -30.34 43.01 10.74
CA ASP A 582 -29.75 43.87 9.67
C ASP A 582 -29.09 45.27 9.88
N ALA A 583 -27.99 45.46 9.09
CA ALA A 583 -27.47 46.70 8.44
C ALA A 583 -26.86 47.86 9.29
N GLU A 584 -25.94 48.73 8.82
CA GLU A 584 -24.94 48.74 7.71
C GLU A 584 -23.88 49.89 7.91
N GLU A 585 -22.83 49.92 7.06
CA GLU A 585 -21.95 51.04 6.62
C GLU A 585 -21.01 51.92 7.53
N GLU A 586 -19.80 52.09 6.96
CA GLU A 586 -18.71 53.11 6.97
C GLU A 586 -18.59 54.33 7.92
N GLY A 587 -17.32 54.73 8.18
CA GLY A 587 -16.94 56.06 8.71
C GLY A 587 -15.42 56.30 8.95
N ARG A 588 -14.85 57.40 8.43
CA ARG A 588 -13.43 57.90 8.54
C ARG A 588 -13.46 59.37 9.07
N PRO A 589 -12.36 60.15 9.33
CA PRO A 589 -10.90 59.94 9.13
C PRO A 589 -9.92 60.49 10.24
N ASP A 590 -8.61 60.47 9.89
CA ASP A 590 -7.39 61.21 10.34
C ASP A 590 -7.51 62.69 10.84
N PRO A 591 -6.48 63.40 11.41
CA PRO A 591 -5.01 63.22 11.20
C PRO A 591 -3.98 63.56 12.35
N ALA A 592 -2.68 63.39 12.02
CA ALA A 592 -1.51 64.28 12.29
C ALA A 592 -0.59 64.20 13.55
N ALA A 593 0.65 63.73 13.29
CA ALA A 593 1.95 64.46 13.39
C ALA A 593 2.81 64.61 14.70
N ASP A 594 4.06 64.12 14.58
CA ASP A 594 5.38 64.80 14.78
C ASP A 594 6.33 64.54 16.00
N ALA A 595 7.63 64.58 15.64
CA ALA A 595 8.86 64.85 16.41
C ALA A 595 9.47 63.91 17.50
N ARG A 596 10.82 63.96 17.55
CA ARG A 596 11.83 63.31 18.46
C ARG A 596 12.31 64.33 19.54
N PRO A 597 13.18 64.05 20.56
CA PRO A 597 14.26 63.03 20.65
C PRO A 597 14.55 62.39 22.06
N ALA A 598 15.72 61.73 22.19
CA ALA A 598 16.32 61.11 23.40
C ALA A 598 17.11 62.15 24.27
N PRO A 599 17.94 61.86 25.34
CA PRO A 599 18.78 60.65 25.58
C PRO A 599 19.15 60.20 27.05
N VAL A 600 19.76 58.98 27.16
CA VAL A 600 20.95 58.56 27.97
C VAL A 600 21.02 58.56 29.53
N SER A 601 21.70 57.52 30.07
CA SER A 601 22.38 57.35 31.41
C SER A 601 21.54 57.26 32.69
N SER A 602 22.01 56.65 33.80
CA SER A 602 22.96 55.52 34.07
C SER A 602 22.87 55.11 35.56
N ASP A 603 23.46 53.96 35.93
CA ASP A 603 23.89 53.57 37.30
C ASP A 603 22.83 53.49 38.43
N ALA A 604 23.10 52.98 39.64
CA ALA A 604 23.65 51.68 40.08
C ALA A 604 23.53 51.57 41.64
N ASP A 605 23.44 50.34 42.15
CA ASP A 605 24.02 49.87 43.44
C ASP A 605 23.39 50.19 44.83
N THR A 606 23.78 49.33 45.79
CA THR A 606 23.71 49.38 47.28
C THR A 606 22.44 48.96 48.07
N ALA A 607 22.70 48.34 49.23
CA ALA A 607 21.75 47.78 50.21
C ALA A 607 21.65 48.71 51.48
N PRO A 608 21.60 48.33 52.81
CA PRO A 608 21.99 47.05 53.48
C PRO A 608 21.25 46.59 54.79
N LEU A 609 21.64 45.38 55.27
CA LEU A 609 21.92 44.95 56.67
C LEU A 609 20.86 44.54 57.75
N ASP A 610 21.40 43.75 58.70
CA ASP A 610 21.04 43.40 60.10
C ASP A 610 19.91 42.37 60.47
N ALA A 611 20.01 41.55 61.54
CA ALA A 611 21.16 40.99 62.32
C ALA A 611 20.77 39.94 63.43
N VAL A 612 21.60 38.88 63.63
CA VAL A 612 22.14 38.27 64.92
C VAL A 612 21.14 37.80 66.03
N ASP A 613 21.18 36.65 66.75
CA ASP A 613 22.14 35.53 67.07
C ASP A 613 21.31 34.21 67.36
N ARG A 614 21.49 33.17 68.23
CA ARG A 614 22.41 32.62 69.31
C ARG A 614 21.99 31.15 69.64
N PRO A 615 22.73 30.26 70.38
CA PRO A 615 24.12 29.80 70.28
C PRO A 615 24.35 28.23 70.33
N THR A 616 25.65 27.87 70.27
CA THR A 616 26.43 26.60 70.31
C THR A 616 26.39 25.77 71.64
N PRO A 617 27.08 24.59 71.88
CA PRO A 617 28.54 24.30 71.61
C PRO A 617 29.15 22.85 71.45
N ALA A 618 30.32 22.79 70.76
CA ALA A 618 31.58 22.00 71.04
C ALA A 618 31.60 20.43 71.01
N SER A 619 32.69 19.64 70.82
CA SER A 619 34.18 19.75 70.54
C SER A 619 34.79 18.30 70.31
N PRO A 620 36.13 17.99 70.18
CA PRO A 620 37.33 18.65 69.59
C PRO A 620 38.40 17.74 68.83
N ALA A 621 39.30 18.36 68.04
CA ALA A 621 40.76 18.14 67.78
C ALA A 621 41.51 16.77 67.49
N LEU A 622 42.16 16.67 66.29
CA LEU A 622 43.62 16.50 65.92
C LEU A 622 44.65 15.69 66.78
N PRO A 623 45.86 15.28 66.28
CA PRO A 623 46.36 14.65 65.01
C PRO A 623 47.34 13.42 65.30
N PRO A 624 48.64 13.22 64.86
CA PRO A 624 49.37 13.23 63.54
C PRO A 624 50.34 12.01 63.21
N THR A 625 50.70 11.80 61.91
CA THR A 625 52.01 11.29 61.32
C THR A 625 52.76 9.99 61.75
N VAL A 626 53.30 9.18 60.78
CA VAL A 626 54.76 8.80 60.55
C VAL A 626 55.03 7.46 59.75
N ARG A 627 55.83 7.56 58.66
CA ARG A 627 56.80 6.64 57.93
C ARG A 627 56.77 5.07 57.91
N ALA A 628 56.64 4.52 56.68
CA ALA A 628 57.65 3.81 55.82
C ALA A 628 58.05 2.29 55.91
N ALA A 629 58.35 1.75 54.70
CA ALA A 629 59.30 0.68 54.27
C ALA A 629 58.97 -0.84 54.33
N LEU A 630 58.79 -1.47 53.14
CA LEU A 630 59.65 -2.48 52.41
C LEU A 630 60.44 -3.59 53.19
N PRO A 631 60.84 -4.76 52.59
CA PRO A 631 60.78 -5.18 51.16
C PRO A 631 60.46 -6.69 50.82
N ASP A 632 60.56 -7.03 49.52
CA ASP A 632 61.04 -8.28 48.84
C ASP A 632 60.20 -9.57 48.58
N ASP A 633 60.62 -10.24 47.48
CA ASP A 633 60.07 -11.37 46.66
C ASP A 633 60.70 -12.76 47.10
N PRO A 634 60.61 -13.99 46.45
CA PRO A 634 60.40 -14.30 45.01
C PRO A 634 59.70 -15.62 44.51
N THR A 635 59.33 -15.62 43.20
CA THR A 635 59.33 -16.72 42.18
C THR A 635 58.48 -18.02 42.27
N ASP A 636 57.58 -18.22 41.27
CA ASP A 636 57.56 -19.25 40.15
C ASP A 636 57.95 -20.75 40.39
N PRO A 637 57.58 -21.78 39.55
CA PRO A 637 56.98 -21.73 38.19
C PRO A 637 55.99 -22.85 37.70
N ASP A 638 55.46 -22.66 36.48
CA ASP A 638 55.23 -23.62 35.35
C ASP A 638 53.94 -24.50 35.13
N ALA A 639 53.66 -24.70 33.83
CA ALA A 639 53.12 -25.89 33.11
C ALA A 639 51.63 -26.36 33.11
N THR A 640 50.84 -25.78 32.18
CA THR A 640 50.00 -26.48 31.15
C THR A 640 48.61 -27.16 31.40
N ARG A 641 47.68 -26.80 30.49
CA ARG A 641 46.66 -27.63 29.76
C ARG A 641 45.32 -28.10 30.40
N ARG A 642 44.24 -27.49 29.84
CA ARG A 642 42.93 -28.06 29.40
C ARG A 642 41.77 -28.26 30.42
N ASN A 643 40.70 -27.51 30.12
CA ASN A 643 39.25 -27.74 30.40
C ASN A 643 38.77 -29.20 30.15
N PRO A 644 37.57 -29.65 30.63
CA PRO A 644 36.35 -28.85 30.83
C PRO A 644 35.46 -29.12 32.08
N ILE A 645 34.83 -28.08 32.65
CA ILE A 645 33.67 -28.20 33.57
C ILE A 645 32.57 -27.15 33.28
N GLN A 646 31.33 -27.57 33.53
CA GLN A 646 30.04 -26.85 33.59
C GLN A 646 29.24 -27.59 34.71
N PRO A 647 28.33 -26.99 35.53
CA PRO A 647 27.63 -25.69 35.42
C PRO A 647 27.59 -24.82 36.71
N ASP A 648 26.71 -23.81 36.64
CA ASP A 648 25.80 -23.33 37.70
C ASP A 648 26.14 -22.08 38.53
N ALA A 649 25.09 -21.46 39.08
CA ALA A 649 25.02 -20.03 39.35
C ALA A 649 24.89 -19.64 40.84
N ALA A 650 25.47 -18.49 41.21
CA ALA A 650 25.13 -17.75 42.43
C ALA A 650 25.44 -16.24 42.31
N ARG A 651 24.41 -15.42 42.61
CA ARG A 651 24.42 -14.00 43.06
C ARG A 651 25.09 -12.90 42.20
N PRO A 652 24.52 -11.67 42.18
CA PRO A 652 25.19 -10.45 41.78
C PRO A 652 25.80 -9.72 42.98
N ASP A 653 27.04 -9.28 42.85
CA ASP A 653 27.75 -8.34 43.75
C ASP A 653 28.78 -7.57 42.89
N ALA A 654 29.33 -6.48 43.45
CA ALA A 654 30.21 -5.48 42.83
C ALA A 654 29.54 -4.49 41.85
N GLU A 655 29.56 -3.22 42.25
CA GLU A 655 29.18 -2.05 41.46
C GLU A 655 30.41 -1.52 40.71
N ASP A 656 30.30 -1.19 39.42
CA ASP A 656 31.24 -0.28 38.75
C ASP A 656 30.85 1.15 39.14
N THR A 657 31.49 1.68 40.20
CA THR A 657 31.28 3.06 40.66
C THR A 657 31.89 4.04 39.66
N PRO A 658 31.12 4.98 39.08
CA PRO A 658 31.67 6.06 38.26
C PRO A 658 32.60 6.97 39.09
N PRO A 659 33.55 7.70 38.46
CA PRO A 659 34.37 8.67 39.18
C PRO A 659 33.50 9.76 39.81
N ASP A 660 33.87 10.19 41.02
CA ASP A 660 33.05 11.06 41.87
C ASP A 660 33.07 12.51 41.36
N GLY A 661 31.89 13.09 41.14
CA GLY A 661 31.72 14.42 40.54
C GLY A 661 30.45 14.54 39.70
N SER A 662 29.39 15.11 40.31
CA SER A 662 28.08 15.40 39.69
C SER A 662 27.26 14.16 39.26
N ALA A 663 26.26 13.82 40.08
CA ALA A 663 25.39 12.67 39.83
C ALA A 663 24.24 13.03 38.87
N ALA A 664 24.23 12.42 37.69
CA ALA A 664 23.09 12.48 36.77
C ALA A 664 21.81 11.98 37.47
N THR A 665 20.83 12.87 37.65
CA THR A 665 19.61 12.59 38.42
C THR A 665 18.60 11.73 37.65
N GLN A 666 18.70 11.68 36.31
CA GLN A 666 17.79 10.95 35.42
C GLN A 666 18.39 9.62 34.96
N ARG A 667 17.52 8.63 34.68
CA ARG A 667 17.89 7.25 34.31
C ARG A 667 17.17 6.78 33.04
N ALA A 668 17.74 5.75 32.41
CA ALA A 668 17.11 5.07 31.27
C ALA A 668 15.74 4.49 31.68
N GLY A 669 14.68 4.92 31.00
CA GLY A 669 13.29 4.58 31.30
C GLY A 669 12.47 5.71 31.93
N ASP A 670 13.11 6.76 32.47
CA ASP A 670 12.43 7.89 33.10
C ASP A 670 11.65 8.74 32.08
N LEU A 671 10.68 9.52 32.57
CA LEU A 671 9.67 10.15 31.73
C LEU A 671 9.55 11.66 31.97
N LEU A 672 10.32 12.43 31.21
CA LEU A 672 10.33 13.90 31.27
C LEU A 672 9.06 14.49 30.64
N GLY A 673 8.52 15.53 31.28
CA GLY A 673 7.30 16.24 30.84
C GLY A 673 6.07 15.34 30.64
N ARG A 674 6.03 14.16 31.29
CA ARG A 674 5.03 13.08 31.04
C ARG A 674 4.99 12.57 29.59
N ARG A 675 5.96 12.94 28.73
CA ARG A 675 5.94 12.74 27.27
C ARG A 675 7.19 12.04 26.74
N TYR A 676 8.38 12.48 27.14
CA TYR A 676 9.65 12.01 26.61
C TYR A 676 10.24 10.92 27.50
N ARG A 677 10.25 9.68 27.00
CA ARG A 677 10.84 8.57 27.75
C ARG A 677 12.31 8.42 27.40
N LEU A 678 13.21 8.66 28.36
CA LEU A 678 14.65 8.48 28.17
C LEU A 678 14.97 7.00 27.87
N GLN A 679 15.92 6.75 26.98
CA GLN A 679 16.27 5.39 26.52
C GLN A 679 17.74 5.06 26.76
N GLU A 680 18.64 5.91 26.27
CA GLU A 680 20.09 5.72 26.30
C GLU A 680 20.77 7.10 26.29
N ILE A 681 21.94 7.24 26.90
CA ILE A 681 22.78 8.45 26.77
C ILE A 681 23.52 8.34 25.45
N VAL A 682 23.44 9.38 24.61
CA VAL A 682 24.12 9.47 23.31
C VAL A 682 25.45 10.20 23.44
N ALA A 683 25.48 11.25 24.27
CA ALA A 683 26.70 11.97 24.64
C ALA A 683 26.54 12.60 26.04
N GLY A 684 27.66 12.78 26.74
CA GLY A 684 27.76 13.62 27.93
C GLY A 684 28.91 14.62 27.73
N ARG A 685 28.71 15.88 28.15
CA ARG A 685 29.74 16.93 28.15
C ARG A 685 29.61 17.69 29.47
N SER A 686 30.62 17.58 30.34
CA SER A 686 30.52 18.03 31.74
C SER A 686 29.22 17.50 32.38
N ASP A 687 28.51 18.31 33.15
CA ASP A 687 27.23 17.93 33.78
C ASP A 687 26.06 17.75 32.80
N THR A 688 26.20 18.16 31.53
CA THR A 688 25.10 18.16 30.55
C THR A 688 25.00 16.81 29.82
N HIS A 689 23.81 16.22 29.85
CA HIS A 689 23.56 14.87 29.35
C HIS A 689 22.61 14.88 28.14
N THR A 690 23.11 14.49 26.97
CA THR A 690 22.32 14.34 25.74
C THR A 690 21.80 12.91 25.65
N TRP A 691 20.55 12.72 26.04
CA TRP A 691 19.82 11.46 25.94
C TRP A 691 19.19 11.29 24.57
N ARG A 692 19.06 10.04 24.13
CA ARG A 692 17.97 9.64 23.22
C ARG A 692 16.72 9.40 24.04
N ALA A 693 15.60 9.93 23.59
CA ALA A 693 14.29 9.66 24.16
C ALA A 693 13.26 9.29 23.08
N PHE A 694 12.16 8.68 23.52
CA PHE A 694 11.00 8.44 22.70
C PHE A 694 9.85 9.39 23.08
N ASP A 695 9.41 10.22 22.14
CA ASP A 695 8.22 11.07 22.29
C ASP A 695 6.98 10.18 22.23
N GLN A 696 6.37 9.89 23.39
CA GLN A 696 5.20 8.99 23.47
C GLN A 696 3.94 9.58 22.84
N VAL A 697 3.89 10.89 22.57
CA VAL A 697 2.74 11.55 21.95
C VAL A 697 2.86 11.53 20.43
N LEU A 698 4.04 11.85 19.89
CA LEU A 698 4.29 11.85 18.44
C LEU A 698 4.84 10.52 17.90
N SER A 699 5.11 9.54 18.78
CA SER A 699 5.61 8.20 18.45
C SER A 699 6.87 8.20 17.58
N ARG A 700 7.90 8.93 18.02
CA ARG A 700 9.19 9.06 17.32
C ARG A 700 10.37 9.13 18.30
N SER A 701 11.56 8.74 17.83
CA SER A 701 12.83 9.09 18.47
C SER A 701 13.07 10.62 18.44
N VAL A 702 13.63 11.15 19.51
CA VAL A 702 14.13 12.52 19.66
C VAL A 702 15.44 12.50 20.47
N LEU A 703 16.25 13.54 20.36
CA LEU A 703 17.31 13.80 21.35
C LEU A 703 16.74 14.72 22.44
N VAL A 704 17.17 14.53 23.68
CA VAL A 704 16.81 15.35 24.84
C VAL A 704 18.07 15.68 25.61
N GLN A 705 18.51 16.93 25.52
CA GLN A 705 19.64 17.46 26.25
C GLN A 705 19.14 17.98 27.60
N VAL A 706 19.59 17.36 28.69
CA VAL A 706 19.15 17.63 30.06
C VAL A 706 20.31 18.29 30.82
N LEU A 707 20.03 19.40 31.48
CA LEU A 707 20.96 20.12 32.33
C LEU A 707 20.68 19.83 33.81
N PRO A 708 21.64 20.07 34.71
CA PRO A 708 21.39 20.09 36.15
C PRO A 708 20.26 21.06 36.54
N PRO A 709 19.53 20.79 37.64
CA PRO A 709 18.78 21.84 38.34
C PRO A 709 19.69 23.04 38.63
N ASP A 710 19.15 24.24 38.47
CA ASP A 710 19.83 25.53 38.73
C ASP A 710 21.13 25.80 37.93
N ASP A 711 21.38 25.10 36.81
CA ASP A 711 22.54 25.38 35.93
C ASP A 711 22.49 26.83 35.38
N PRO A 712 23.54 27.65 35.61
CA PRO A 712 23.54 29.07 35.25
C PRO A 712 23.51 29.34 33.73
N ARG A 713 23.80 28.34 32.89
CA ARG A 713 23.73 28.44 31.42
C ARG A 713 22.30 28.32 30.90
N SER A 714 21.37 27.81 31.71
CA SER A 714 19.96 27.58 31.36
C SER A 714 19.29 28.76 30.61
N PRO A 715 19.40 30.03 31.05
CA PRO A 715 18.75 31.14 30.34
C PRO A 715 19.33 31.37 28.94
N ALA A 716 20.66 31.37 28.80
CA ALA A 716 21.36 31.57 27.53
C ALA A 716 21.10 30.42 26.56
N LEU A 717 21.06 29.18 27.07
CA LEU A 717 20.76 28.00 26.27
C LEU A 717 19.28 27.96 25.81
N LEU A 718 18.33 28.37 26.66
CA LEU A 718 16.92 28.53 26.27
C LEU A 718 16.71 29.67 25.26
N GLU A 719 17.57 30.69 25.26
CA GLU A 719 17.61 31.74 24.23
C GLU A 719 18.20 31.21 22.92
N ALA A 720 19.34 30.52 22.97
CA ALA A 720 19.94 29.84 21.82
C ALA A 720 18.96 28.85 21.16
N ALA A 721 18.19 28.11 21.95
CA ALA A 721 17.15 27.21 21.47
C ALA A 721 16.06 27.93 20.66
N ARG A 722 15.64 29.13 21.09
CA ARG A 722 14.68 29.97 20.36
C ARG A 722 15.30 30.56 19.09
N ALA A 723 16.54 31.04 19.16
CA ALA A 723 17.26 31.58 18.02
C ALA A 723 17.53 30.51 16.94
N SER A 724 17.80 29.27 17.33
CA SER A 724 17.99 28.14 16.40
C SER A 724 16.79 27.89 15.47
N ALA A 725 15.58 28.32 15.85
CA ALA A 725 14.38 28.18 15.01
C ALA A 725 14.42 29.02 13.72
N ALA A 726 15.35 29.99 13.60
CA ALA A 726 15.61 30.71 12.35
C ALA A 726 16.36 29.84 11.31
N ALA A 727 17.03 28.75 11.72
CA ALA A 727 17.68 27.80 10.83
C ALA A 727 16.63 26.94 10.11
N THR A 728 16.10 27.46 9.01
CA THR A 728 15.05 26.80 8.22
C THR A 728 15.56 25.67 7.32
N ASP A 729 16.85 25.70 6.94
CA ASP A 729 17.50 24.69 6.10
C ASP A 729 17.36 23.28 6.70
N SER A 730 17.10 22.30 5.84
CA SER A 730 16.88 20.90 6.23
C SER A 730 18.11 20.17 6.80
N ARG A 731 19.31 20.72 6.60
CA ARG A 731 20.59 20.20 7.09
C ARG A 731 20.74 20.41 8.60
N PHE A 732 20.22 21.49 9.19
CA PHE A 732 20.25 21.65 10.64
C PHE A 732 19.24 20.71 11.35
N LEU A 733 19.60 20.22 12.53
CA LEU A 733 18.65 19.57 13.44
C LEU A 733 17.77 20.62 14.11
N ARG A 734 16.46 20.39 14.06
CA ARG A 734 15.47 21.33 14.57
C ARG A 734 15.22 21.13 16.05
N VAL A 735 15.21 22.21 16.83
CA VAL A 735 14.60 22.22 18.16
C VAL A 735 13.09 21.97 18.01
N LEU A 736 12.57 21.07 18.83
CA LEU A 736 11.19 20.57 18.83
C LEU A 736 10.41 21.01 20.08
N ASP A 737 11.11 21.18 21.20
CA ASP A 737 10.61 21.67 22.48
C ASP A 737 11.78 22.22 23.29
N ALA A 738 11.54 23.20 24.16
CA ALA A 738 12.54 23.78 25.06
C ALA A 738 11.85 24.14 26.37
N VAL A 739 12.16 23.40 27.43
CA VAL A 739 11.33 23.32 28.64
C VAL A 739 12.16 23.79 29.84
N PRO A 740 11.71 24.84 30.57
CA PRO A 740 12.34 25.22 31.83
C PRO A 740 12.14 24.13 32.90
N GLY A 741 12.99 24.12 33.93
CA GLY A 741 12.90 23.17 35.04
C GLY A 741 11.71 23.44 35.97
N ASP A 742 10.50 23.08 35.54
CA ASP A 742 9.24 23.30 36.30
C ASP A 742 9.07 22.36 37.51
N ALA A 743 10.03 21.49 37.81
CA ALA A 743 9.98 20.52 38.91
C ALA A 743 11.35 20.37 39.60
N PRO A 744 11.40 20.25 40.94
CA PRO A 744 12.65 20.34 41.71
C PRO A 744 13.69 19.25 41.40
N ASP A 745 13.24 18.07 40.95
CA ASP A 745 14.12 16.93 40.63
C ASP A 745 14.49 16.85 39.13
N VAL A 746 14.05 17.81 38.31
CA VAL A 746 14.23 17.79 36.84
C VAL A 746 14.68 19.17 36.36
N GLY A 747 15.97 19.27 36.06
CA GLY A 747 16.55 20.45 35.43
C GLY A 747 15.99 20.74 34.03
N PRO A 748 16.25 21.94 33.49
CA PRO A 748 15.75 22.37 32.19
C PRO A 748 16.28 21.46 31.08
N TYR A 749 15.45 21.25 30.05
CA TYR A 749 15.81 20.36 28.95
C TYR A 749 15.34 20.85 27.57
N ILE A 750 16.16 20.57 26.56
CA ILE A 750 15.87 20.87 25.15
C ILE A 750 15.66 19.57 24.40
N VAL A 751 14.65 19.55 23.54
CA VAL A 751 14.31 18.41 22.70
C VAL A 751 14.62 18.76 21.24
N THR A 752 15.45 17.96 20.57
CA THR A 752 15.80 18.16 19.15
C THR A 752 15.43 16.94 18.28
N GLU A 753 15.32 17.16 16.98
CA GLU A 753 15.11 16.11 15.98
C GLU A 753 16.24 15.08 16.03
N TYR A 754 15.90 13.79 16.16
CA TYR A 754 16.89 12.72 16.08
C TYR A 754 17.19 12.38 14.61
N ALA A 755 18.40 12.68 14.14
CA ALA A 755 18.92 12.06 12.93
C ALA A 755 19.47 10.66 13.25
N SER A 756 19.08 9.67 12.45
CA SER A 756 19.84 8.42 12.35
C SER A 756 21.06 8.68 11.45
N GLY A 757 22.22 8.14 11.82
CA GLY A 757 23.48 8.36 11.12
C GLY A 757 24.70 7.98 11.97
N GLN A 758 25.89 8.31 11.47
CA GLN A 758 27.15 8.32 12.23
C GLN A 758 27.70 9.76 12.25
N THR A 759 28.32 10.18 13.36
CA THR A 759 29.06 11.45 13.40
C THR A 759 30.30 11.36 12.52
N LEU A 760 30.80 12.51 12.05
CA LEU A 760 32.04 12.57 11.30
C LEU A 760 33.22 12.10 12.16
N GLU A 761 33.22 12.37 13.47
CA GLU A 761 34.14 11.76 14.44
C GLU A 761 34.20 10.22 14.33
N VAL A 762 33.04 9.56 14.31
CA VAL A 762 32.93 8.09 14.15
C VAL A 762 33.34 7.62 12.74
N LEU A 763 33.26 8.47 11.72
CA LEU A 763 33.76 8.16 10.39
C LEU A 763 35.29 8.33 10.27
N LEU A 764 35.88 9.34 10.92
CA LEU A 764 37.32 9.60 10.87
C LEU A 764 38.14 8.65 11.74
N SER A 765 37.55 8.06 12.78
CA SER A 765 38.17 6.93 13.51
C SER A 765 38.30 5.65 12.67
N GLN A 766 37.59 5.56 11.54
CA GLN A 766 37.74 4.49 10.53
C GLN A 766 38.79 4.82 9.46
N GLY A 767 39.45 5.97 9.55
CA GLY A 767 40.41 6.49 8.56
C GLY A 767 39.83 7.56 7.63
N PRO A 768 40.68 8.20 6.81
CA PRO A 768 40.31 9.43 6.10
C PRO A 768 39.21 9.25 5.05
N LEU A 769 38.55 10.36 4.73
CA LEU A 769 37.62 10.47 3.63
C LEU A 769 38.37 10.66 2.31
N SER A 770 37.80 10.19 1.21
CA SER A 770 38.30 10.52 -0.13
C SER A 770 38.16 12.01 -0.41
N ALA A 771 38.95 12.54 -1.35
CA ALA A 771 38.87 13.94 -1.75
C ALA A 771 37.46 14.37 -2.22
N LEU A 772 36.65 13.45 -2.76
CA LEU A 772 35.27 13.68 -3.14
C LEU A 772 34.35 13.77 -1.91
N GLU A 773 34.40 12.78 -1.02
CA GLU A 773 33.63 12.76 0.24
C GLU A 773 33.92 13.99 1.11
N ALA A 774 35.20 14.32 1.33
CA ALA A 774 35.64 15.43 2.16
C ALA A 774 35.20 16.80 1.60
N ALA A 775 35.44 17.04 0.30
CA ALA A 775 35.07 18.31 -0.33
C ALA A 775 33.55 18.51 -0.40
N TRP A 776 32.80 17.44 -0.67
CA TRP A 776 31.34 17.50 -0.73
C TRP A 776 30.72 17.77 0.63
N LEU A 777 31.19 17.09 1.68
CA LEU A 777 30.72 17.28 3.06
C LEU A 777 30.93 18.72 3.54
N VAL A 778 32.13 19.28 3.33
CA VAL A 778 32.43 20.66 3.78
C VAL A 778 31.73 21.70 2.90
N ARG A 779 31.51 21.43 1.61
CA ARG A 779 30.67 22.29 0.76
C ARG A 779 29.24 22.36 1.31
N GLU A 780 28.62 21.21 1.59
CA GLU A 780 27.25 21.15 2.14
C GLU A 780 27.14 21.86 3.50
N ALA A 781 28.18 21.79 4.34
CA ALA A 781 28.23 22.52 5.61
C ALA A 781 28.34 24.06 5.40
N ALA A 782 29.26 24.50 4.53
CA ALA A 782 29.44 25.92 4.21
C ALA A 782 28.21 26.53 3.52
N ASP A 783 27.55 25.77 2.65
CA ASP A 783 26.32 26.14 1.96
C ASP A 783 25.14 26.28 2.93
N ALA A 784 25.00 25.38 3.91
CA ALA A 784 24.02 25.50 4.98
C ALA A 784 24.27 26.74 5.87
N LEU A 785 25.54 27.01 6.21
CA LEU A 785 25.93 28.14 7.07
C LEU A 785 25.72 29.50 6.38
N THR A 786 25.93 29.58 5.07
CA THR A 786 25.69 30.80 4.28
C THR A 786 24.31 31.40 4.51
N GLY A 787 23.27 30.56 4.65
CA GLY A 787 21.89 31.00 4.90
C GLY A 787 21.65 31.59 6.30
N VAL A 788 22.38 31.16 7.32
CA VAL A 788 22.24 31.65 8.71
C VAL A 788 23.22 32.79 9.04
N HIS A 789 24.40 32.81 8.41
CA HIS A 789 25.33 33.95 8.46
C HIS A 789 24.69 35.23 7.92
N ALA A 790 23.89 35.12 6.85
CA ALA A 790 23.07 36.22 6.33
C ALA A 790 22.01 36.77 7.34
N MET A 791 21.77 36.07 8.45
CA MET A 791 20.90 36.52 9.57
C MET A 791 21.69 36.96 10.81
N GLY A 792 23.03 36.96 10.77
CA GLY A 792 23.90 37.20 11.93
C GLY A 792 23.92 36.05 12.95
N LEU A 793 23.58 34.83 12.52
CA LEU A 793 23.58 33.64 13.38
C LEU A 793 24.68 32.67 12.95
N HIS A 794 25.52 32.28 13.90
CA HIS A 794 26.76 31.53 13.67
C HIS A 794 26.81 30.30 14.59
N HIS A 795 27.41 29.20 14.15
CA HIS A 795 27.48 27.96 14.92
C HIS A 795 28.50 28.04 16.06
N ARG A 796 29.64 28.68 15.82
CA ARG A 796 30.77 28.96 16.73
C ARG A 796 31.51 27.75 17.32
N HIS A 797 31.08 26.52 17.00
CA HIS A 797 31.62 25.27 17.55
C HIS A 797 31.42 24.09 16.57
N LEU A 798 31.88 24.24 15.33
CA LEU A 798 31.55 23.29 14.26
C LEU A 798 32.58 22.14 14.17
N GLY A 799 32.52 21.21 15.13
CA GLY A 799 33.41 20.04 15.19
C GLY A 799 32.93 18.80 14.40
N PRO A 800 33.76 17.73 14.35
CA PRO A 800 33.38 16.43 13.78
C PRO A 800 32.25 15.70 14.53
N ASP A 801 32.00 16.11 15.78
CA ASP A 801 30.84 15.75 16.61
C ASP A 801 29.55 16.45 16.15
N ALA A 802 29.66 17.74 15.81
CA ALA A 802 28.57 18.57 15.31
C ALA A 802 28.06 18.16 13.90
N VAL A 803 28.77 17.27 13.21
CA VAL A 803 28.46 16.82 11.85
C VAL A 803 28.04 15.35 11.84
N THR A 804 26.86 15.04 11.33
CA THR A 804 26.31 13.67 11.19
C THR A 804 26.02 13.33 9.73
N VAL A 805 26.42 12.14 9.29
CA VAL A 805 26.11 11.58 7.97
C VAL A 805 25.01 10.52 8.12
N THR A 806 23.89 10.73 7.42
CA THR A 806 22.72 9.84 7.48
C THR A 806 22.91 8.53 6.68
N PRO A 807 22.13 7.46 6.93
CA PRO A 807 22.16 6.22 6.13
C PRO A 807 21.75 6.37 4.65
N ALA A 808 21.37 7.59 4.23
CA ALA A 808 21.07 7.96 2.85
C ALA A 808 22.11 8.95 2.28
N GLY A 809 23.28 9.09 2.93
CA GLY A 809 24.41 9.91 2.46
C GLY A 809 24.30 11.41 2.73
N ASN A 810 23.13 11.89 3.16
CA ASN A 810 22.89 13.33 3.37
C ASN A 810 23.53 13.82 4.68
N LEU A 811 24.00 15.06 4.64
CA LEU A 811 24.54 15.80 5.78
C LEU A 811 23.43 16.21 6.77
N LYS A 812 23.74 16.15 8.06
CA LYS A 812 23.02 16.81 9.15
C LYS A 812 24.01 17.54 10.05
N ILE A 813 23.67 18.77 10.45
CA ILE A 813 24.41 19.60 11.41
C ILE A 813 23.62 19.59 12.71
N THR A 814 24.28 19.21 13.81
CA THR A 814 23.72 19.17 15.17
C THR A 814 24.17 20.43 15.93
N GLY A 815 23.74 20.64 17.18
CA GLY A 815 24.36 21.65 18.06
C GLY A 815 24.24 23.14 17.70
N PHE A 816 23.65 23.53 16.56
CA PHE A 816 23.60 24.92 16.09
C PHE A 816 23.07 25.90 17.15
N LEU A 817 23.90 26.88 17.53
CA LEU A 817 23.77 27.80 18.68
C LEU A 817 23.73 27.14 20.07
N LEU A 818 23.22 25.91 20.20
CA LEU A 818 23.13 25.17 21.47
C LEU A 818 24.50 24.82 22.04
N ASP A 819 25.39 24.25 21.24
CA ASP A 819 26.71 23.77 21.70
C ASP A 819 27.58 24.95 22.14
N ALA A 820 27.50 26.08 21.44
CA ALA A 820 28.18 27.32 21.82
C ALA A 820 27.59 28.00 23.07
N ALA A 821 26.39 27.62 23.51
CA ALA A 821 25.77 28.06 24.77
C ALA A 821 26.04 27.08 25.94
N ILE A 822 26.66 25.93 25.67
CA ILE A 822 27.03 24.90 26.66
C ILE A 822 28.56 24.77 26.81
N SER A 823 29.32 25.12 25.76
CA SER A 823 30.78 25.08 25.77
C SER A 823 31.35 26.12 26.74
N ASP A 824 31.79 25.66 27.90
CA ASP A 824 32.65 26.41 28.81
C ASP A 824 34.01 26.61 28.10
N ASP A 825 34.19 27.73 27.41
CA ASP A 825 35.35 28.00 26.55
C ASP A 825 36.59 28.37 27.41
N VAL A 826 37.12 27.36 28.09
CA VAL A 826 38.38 27.34 28.84
C VAL A 826 39.35 26.44 28.08
N ASP A 827 40.55 26.94 27.79
CA ASP A 827 41.60 26.18 27.12
C ASP A 827 42.21 25.12 28.05
N ASP A 828 41.58 23.95 28.09
CA ASP A 828 41.95 22.79 28.92
C ASP A 828 43.20 22.02 28.40
N ASP A 829 44.12 22.73 27.73
CA ASP A 829 45.47 22.26 27.37
C ASP A 829 46.51 23.09 28.16
N PRO A 830 47.07 22.57 29.27
CA PRO A 830 48.07 23.27 30.08
C PRO A 830 49.38 23.62 29.36
N GLY A 831 49.56 23.20 28.10
CA GLY A 831 50.71 23.51 27.25
C GLY A 831 50.39 24.35 26.01
N ALA A 832 49.15 24.82 25.83
CA ALA A 832 48.79 25.72 24.74
C ALA A 832 49.04 27.19 25.12
N GLU A 833 49.96 27.87 24.42
CA GLU A 833 49.93 29.34 24.41
C GLU A 833 48.62 29.79 23.74
N PRO A 834 47.91 30.79 24.30
CA PRO A 834 46.66 31.27 23.72
C PRO A 834 46.95 31.92 22.37
N THR A 835 46.56 31.25 21.28
CA THR A 835 46.68 31.77 19.91
C THR A 835 45.66 32.90 19.72
N GLY A 836 46.04 34.08 20.20
CA GLY A 836 45.11 35.15 20.54
C GLY A 836 44.47 35.86 19.36
N VAL A 837 43.31 35.37 18.93
CA VAL A 837 42.19 36.22 18.54
C VAL A 837 40.90 35.64 19.11
N ARG A 838 40.29 36.30 20.10
CA ARG A 838 38.85 36.12 20.37
C ARG A 838 38.12 36.85 19.24
N THR A 839 37.78 36.15 18.17
CA THR A 839 37.07 36.76 17.03
C THR A 839 35.66 37.12 17.47
N GLU A 840 35.40 38.42 17.66
CA GLU A 840 34.05 38.96 17.87
C GLU A 840 33.15 38.69 16.65
N ASP A 841 33.78 38.49 15.49
CA ASP A 841 33.21 37.93 14.27
C ASP A 841 32.97 36.40 14.41
N GLY A 842 31.70 35.99 14.35
CA GLY A 842 31.30 34.59 14.40
C GLY A 842 31.35 33.85 13.05
N GLU A 843 31.30 34.57 11.91
CA GLU A 843 31.44 33.95 10.59
C GLU A 843 32.90 33.59 10.34
N ALA A 844 33.85 34.44 10.75
CA ALA A 844 35.27 34.12 10.71
C ALA A 844 35.64 32.84 11.48
N ARG A 845 34.91 32.51 12.56
CA ARG A 845 35.11 31.26 13.31
C ARG A 845 34.50 30.04 12.61
N ASP A 846 33.25 30.13 12.15
CA ASP A 846 32.63 29.04 11.36
C ASP A 846 33.45 28.77 10.07
N VAL A 847 33.88 29.87 9.43
CA VAL A 847 35.14 30.10 8.71
C VAL A 847 36.23 29.04 8.88
N GLU A 848 36.93 29.24 9.99
CA GLU A 848 38.06 28.46 10.45
C GLU A 848 37.68 26.99 10.68
N ASP A 849 36.56 26.73 11.36
CA ASP A 849 36.11 25.38 11.70
C ASP A 849 35.78 24.55 10.45
N LEU A 850 35.19 25.14 9.40
CA LEU A 850 35.04 24.49 8.08
C LEU A 850 36.39 24.11 7.47
N GLY A 851 37.42 24.94 7.65
CA GLY A 851 38.81 24.61 7.28
C GLY A 851 39.39 23.47 8.10
N ARG A 852 39.16 23.47 9.43
CA ARG A 852 39.60 22.41 10.36
C ARG A 852 38.92 21.07 10.04
N LEU A 853 37.63 21.08 9.72
CA LEU A 853 36.88 19.93 9.21
C LEU A 853 37.44 19.40 7.91
N LEU A 854 37.74 20.25 6.91
CA LEU A 854 38.31 19.81 5.64
C LEU A 854 39.70 19.19 5.82
N TYR A 855 40.51 19.76 6.71
CA TYR A 855 41.81 19.22 7.10
C TYR A 855 41.65 17.83 7.74
N ALA A 856 40.82 17.72 8.77
CA ALA A 856 40.56 16.46 9.49
C ALA A 856 39.98 15.37 8.57
N ALA A 857 39.07 15.73 7.66
CA ALA A 857 38.49 14.82 6.68
C ALA A 857 39.52 14.24 5.71
N LEU A 858 40.56 15.01 5.35
CA LEU A 858 41.60 14.59 4.40
C LEU A 858 42.73 13.77 5.04
N VAL A 859 43.09 14.02 6.31
CA VAL A 859 44.29 13.41 6.94
C VAL A 859 44.11 12.86 8.37
N CYS A 860 42.89 12.83 8.92
CA CYS A 860 42.59 12.37 10.30
C CYS A 860 43.46 13.01 11.40
N ARG A 861 43.71 14.32 11.29
CA ARG A 861 44.40 15.14 12.30
C ARG A 861 43.61 16.43 12.56
N TRP A 862 43.58 16.90 13.80
CA TRP A 862 42.85 18.12 14.16
C TRP A 862 43.77 19.35 14.30
N PRO A 863 43.56 20.44 13.54
CA PRO A 863 44.21 21.72 13.81
C PRO A 863 43.56 22.38 15.04
N GLY A 864 44.36 22.58 16.11
CA GLY A 864 43.87 23.12 17.38
C GLY A 864 44.00 22.18 18.59
N GLY A 865 44.82 21.13 18.51
CA GLY A 865 45.13 20.25 19.65
C GLY A 865 44.64 18.81 19.46
N HIS A 866 44.68 18.01 20.52
CA HIS A 866 44.15 16.65 20.54
C HIS A 866 42.67 16.68 20.98
N ARG A 867 41.74 16.68 20.01
CA ARG A 867 40.28 16.72 20.23
C ARG A 867 39.59 15.72 19.30
N PHE A 868 38.36 15.29 19.64
CA PHE A 868 37.54 14.38 18.82
C PHE A 868 38.19 13.01 18.48
N GLY A 869 39.03 12.50 19.40
CA GLY A 869 39.82 11.28 19.17
C GLY A 869 40.91 11.41 18.09
N LEU A 870 41.17 12.62 17.57
CA LEU A 870 42.18 12.88 16.55
C LEU A 870 43.46 13.46 17.17
N GLU A 871 44.62 12.99 16.71
CA GLU A 871 45.90 13.59 17.05
C GLU A 871 46.03 15.02 16.48
N ARG A 872 46.80 15.86 17.19
CA ARG A 872 47.12 17.24 16.79
C ARG A 872 47.76 17.27 15.39
N ALA A 873 47.30 18.21 14.57
CA ALA A 873 47.89 18.47 13.25
C ALA A 873 49.33 19.02 13.36
N PRO A 874 50.27 18.53 12.53
CA PRO A 874 51.68 18.89 12.66
C PRO A 874 51.98 20.31 12.14
N VAL A 875 52.88 20.99 12.86
CA VAL A 875 53.36 22.34 12.56
C VAL A 875 54.86 22.32 12.27
N HIS A 876 55.35 23.30 11.51
CA HIS A 876 56.78 23.50 11.25
C HIS A 876 57.12 24.98 11.47
N GLY A 877 57.87 25.25 12.54
CA GLY A 877 57.83 26.56 13.18
C GLY A 877 56.41 26.88 13.64
N GLU A 878 56.02 28.14 13.55
CA GLU A 878 54.67 28.64 13.89
C GLU A 878 53.60 28.28 12.84
N ARG A 879 53.94 27.58 11.75
CA ARG A 879 53.06 27.38 10.60
C ARG A 879 52.54 25.96 10.46
N LEU A 880 51.23 25.81 10.26
CA LEU A 880 50.58 24.54 9.95
C LEU A 880 51.09 23.95 8.62
N LEU A 881 51.43 22.66 8.63
CA LEU A 881 51.71 21.89 7.41
C LEU A 881 50.39 21.63 6.67
N THR A 882 50.35 21.84 5.35
CA THR A 882 49.11 21.61 4.58
C THR A 882 48.78 20.11 4.49
N PRO A 883 47.52 19.71 4.26
CA PRO A 883 47.13 18.31 4.14
C PRO A 883 48.03 17.46 3.23
N ARG A 884 48.49 18.01 2.09
CA ARG A 884 49.38 17.33 1.14
C ARG A 884 50.84 17.22 1.62
N GLN A 885 51.25 18.01 2.61
CA GLN A 885 52.53 17.84 3.32
C GLN A 885 52.45 16.76 4.40
N VAL A 886 51.24 16.43 4.88
CA VAL A 886 51.01 15.40 5.91
C VAL A 886 50.70 14.03 5.31
N GLN A 887 49.89 13.98 4.24
CA GLN A 887 49.48 12.74 3.60
C GLN A 887 49.62 12.80 2.08
N HIS A 888 50.25 11.78 1.50
CA HIS A 888 50.31 11.61 0.05
C HIS A 888 48.93 11.30 -0.54
N GLY A 889 48.67 11.79 -1.77
CA GLY A 889 47.40 11.60 -2.48
C GLY A 889 46.37 12.74 -2.31
N VAL A 890 46.58 13.70 -1.42
CA VAL A 890 45.66 14.84 -1.28
C VAL A 890 45.70 15.75 -2.52
N SER A 891 44.51 16.15 -2.99
CA SER A 891 44.32 17.00 -4.17
C SER A 891 44.94 18.40 -4.00
N PRO A 892 45.77 18.90 -4.95
CA PRO A 892 46.32 20.27 -4.93
C PRO A 892 45.28 21.40 -4.99
N ALA A 893 44.00 21.10 -5.24
CA ALA A 893 42.92 22.07 -5.14
C ALA A 893 42.40 22.20 -3.69
N LEU A 894 42.18 21.07 -3.01
CA LEU A 894 41.70 21.05 -1.62
C LEU A 894 42.80 21.46 -0.62
N ASP A 895 44.04 21.09 -0.92
CA ASP A 895 45.24 21.52 -0.19
C ASP A 895 45.37 23.06 -0.15
N ARG A 896 45.10 23.72 -1.28
CA ARG A 896 45.03 25.20 -1.35
C ARG A 896 43.83 25.76 -0.61
N ILE A 897 42.63 25.19 -0.74
CA ILE A 897 41.45 25.68 -0.01
C ILE A 897 41.67 25.60 1.51
N CYS A 898 42.25 24.51 2.02
CA CYS A 898 42.65 24.41 3.43
C CYS A 898 43.64 25.52 3.82
N ASP A 899 44.63 25.81 2.98
CA ASP A 899 45.63 26.83 3.25
C ASP A 899 45.08 28.27 3.16
N GLN A 900 44.14 28.53 2.25
CA GLN A 900 43.45 29.82 2.12
C GLN A 900 42.56 30.15 3.33
N ILE A 901 42.01 29.12 3.98
CA ILE A 901 41.23 29.27 5.22
C ILE A 901 42.20 29.36 6.42
N LEU A 902 43.04 28.34 6.65
CA LEU A 902 43.76 28.14 7.90
C LEU A 902 45.10 28.90 8.02
N SER A 903 45.74 29.34 6.93
CA SER A 903 46.95 30.16 7.03
C SER A 903 46.60 31.65 7.12
N PRO A 904 47.21 32.42 8.05
CA PRO A 904 47.09 33.88 8.08
C PRO A 904 47.60 34.57 6.81
N VAL A 905 48.58 33.96 6.12
CA VAL A 905 49.11 34.41 4.82
C VAL A 905 49.24 33.18 3.89
N PRO A 906 48.26 32.92 2.99
CA PRO A 906 48.26 31.73 2.13
C PRO A 906 49.50 31.62 1.22
N ARG A 907 49.89 30.38 0.95
CA ARG A 907 51.02 30.02 0.07
C ARG A 907 50.65 30.40 -1.38
N GLY A 908 51.57 31.07 -2.08
CA GLY A 908 51.41 31.39 -3.51
C GLY A 908 50.71 32.71 -3.86
N HIS A 909 50.41 33.56 -2.87
CA HIS A 909 49.64 34.82 -3.04
C HIS A 909 48.15 34.64 -3.40
N GLU A 910 47.59 33.45 -3.18
CA GLU A 910 46.14 33.22 -3.22
C GLU A 910 45.45 34.07 -2.12
N PRO A 911 44.26 34.66 -2.36
CA PRO A 911 43.50 35.36 -1.33
C PRO A 911 43.02 34.39 -0.25
N ARG A 912 42.80 34.88 0.98
CA ARG A 912 42.10 34.08 2.00
C ARG A 912 40.63 33.88 1.61
N LEU A 913 40.03 32.81 2.10
CA LEU A 913 38.58 32.62 2.10
C LEU A 913 38.08 33.01 3.50
N THR A 914 37.09 33.88 3.56
CA THR A 914 36.68 34.58 4.80
C THR A 914 35.20 34.44 5.14
N THR A 915 34.37 34.08 4.15
CA THR A 915 32.92 33.86 4.32
C THR A 915 32.54 32.42 3.96
N ALA A 916 31.44 31.91 4.54
CA ALA A 916 30.98 30.54 4.23
C ALA A 916 30.57 30.41 2.75
N ALA A 917 30.06 31.49 2.16
CA ALA A 917 29.77 31.59 0.74
C ALA A 917 31.02 31.41 -0.14
N GLU A 918 32.15 32.02 0.23
CA GLU A 918 33.44 31.85 -0.48
C GLU A 918 33.95 30.42 -0.40
N VAL A 919 33.82 29.76 0.77
CA VAL A 919 34.21 28.35 0.95
C VAL A 919 33.33 27.42 0.12
N SER A 920 32.00 27.61 0.15
CA SER A 920 31.05 26.84 -0.69
C SER A 920 31.37 27.04 -2.18
N ALA A 921 31.58 28.28 -2.63
CA ALA A 921 31.93 28.60 -4.02
C ALA A 921 33.32 28.09 -4.44
N ALA A 922 34.28 27.97 -3.51
CA ALA A 922 35.57 27.36 -3.77
C ALA A 922 35.47 25.84 -3.95
N LEU A 923 34.79 25.14 -3.04
CA LEU A 923 34.61 23.69 -3.12
C LEU A 923 33.70 23.28 -4.30
N THR A 924 32.67 24.09 -4.62
CA THR A 924 31.82 23.89 -5.81
C THR A 924 32.63 23.94 -7.11
N ARG A 925 33.63 24.82 -7.22
CA ARG A 925 34.55 24.87 -8.38
C ARG A 925 35.46 23.65 -8.50
N VAL A 926 35.70 22.91 -7.41
CA VAL A 926 36.49 21.66 -7.42
C VAL A 926 35.63 20.44 -7.71
N LEU A 927 34.39 20.43 -7.22
CA LEU A 927 33.43 19.32 -7.37
C LEU A 927 32.69 19.34 -8.72
N GLY A 928 32.39 20.53 -9.25
CA GLY A 928 31.52 20.69 -10.42
C GLY A 928 30.12 20.13 -10.13
N THR A 929 29.74 19.06 -10.83
CA THR A 929 28.46 18.34 -10.64
C THR A 929 28.62 17.01 -9.89
N ALA A 930 29.78 16.75 -9.28
CA ALA A 930 30.02 15.52 -8.53
C ALA A 930 29.29 15.49 -7.18
N ASP A 931 28.58 14.39 -6.92
CA ASP A 931 27.85 14.12 -5.68
C ASP A 931 28.51 12.94 -4.94
N ALA A 932 28.79 13.10 -3.65
CA ALA A 932 29.39 12.08 -2.80
C ALA A 932 28.37 11.31 -1.95
N SER A 933 27.08 11.69 -1.99
CA SER A 933 26.02 11.13 -1.14
C SER A 933 26.00 9.59 -1.13
N HIS A 934 26.03 8.96 -2.31
CA HIS A 934 26.00 7.51 -2.45
C HIS A 934 27.25 6.79 -1.90
N ASP A 935 28.41 7.45 -1.87
CA ASP A 935 29.63 6.87 -1.31
C ASP A 935 29.70 7.02 0.21
N LEU A 936 29.23 8.15 0.74
CA LEU A 936 28.96 8.34 2.16
C LEU A 936 27.88 7.38 2.68
N GLU A 937 26.80 7.16 1.94
CA GLU A 937 25.79 6.12 2.21
C GLU A 937 26.45 4.73 2.29
N ARG A 938 27.34 4.41 1.35
CA ARG A 938 28.04 3.13 1.33
C ARG A 938 28.93 2.95 2.57
N ARG A 939 29.66 3.99 2.98
CA ARG A 939 30.53 4.00 4.17
C ARG A 939 29.70 3.78 5.45
N VAL A 940 28.61 4.53 5.64
CA VAL A 940 27.72 4.38 6.81
C VAL A 940 27.02 3.01 6.84
N ARG A 941 26.65 2.44 5.68
CA ARG A 941 26.02 1.11 5.60
C ARG A 941 27.00 -0.07 5.69
N GLN A 942 28.29 0.14 5.47
CA GLN A 942 29.34 -0.89 5.49
C GLN A 942 30.57 -0.39 6.27
N PRO A 943 30.45 -0.18 7.60
CA PRO A 943 31.60 0.19 8.42
C PRO A 943 32.68 -0.89 8.30
N VAL A 944 33.89 -0.46 7.97
CA VAL A 944 35.06 -1.36 7.90
C VAL A 944 35.37 -1.82 9.32
N PRO A 945 35.54 -3.12 9.59
CA PRO A 945 35.86 -3.59 10.94
C PRO A 945 37.20 -3.00 11.37
N VAL A 946 37.20 -2.29 12.51
CA VAL A 946 38.41 -1.74 13.11
C VAL A 946 39.38 -2.88 13.39
N VAL A 947 40.52 -2.87 12.69
CA VAL A 947 41.66 -3.72 13.04
C VAL A 947 42.24 -3.15 14.33
N GLY A 948 42.00 -3.86 15.44
CA GLY A 948 42.50 -3.45 16.75
C GLY A 948 44.02 -3.31 16.74
N SER A 949 44.54 -2.39 17.56
CA SER A 949 45.96 -2.09 17.70
C SER A 949 46.79 -3.35 17.98
N GLY A 950 47.65 -3.71 17.03
CA GLY A 950 48.45 -4.93 17.08
C GLY A 950 49.79 -4.78 16.38
N ASP A 951 50.84 -4.71 17.20
CA ASP A 951 52.26 -4.90 16.91
C ASP A 951 52.95 -3.91 15.91
N PRO A 952 53.87 -3.03 16.40
CA PRO A 952 54.61 -2.09 15.53
C PRO A 952 55.61 -2.73 14.54
N ASP A 953 56.08 -3.95 14.77
CA ASP A 953 57.25 -4.53 14.06
C ASP A 953 56.91 -5.35 12.79
N ALA A 954 55.72 -5.15 12.21
CA ALA A 954 55.28 -5.85 11.00
C ALA A 954 55.99 -5.37 9.71
N VAL A 955 57.18 -5.92 9.44
CA VAL A 955 58.06 -5.55 8.30
C VAL A 955 57.35 -5.57 6.94
N VAL A 956 57.38 -4.41 6.25
CA VAL A 956 56.82 -4.23 4.90
C VAL A 956 57.74 -4.84 3.83
N GLY A 957 57.21 -5.79 3.04
CA GLY A 957 57.86 -6.32 1.84
C GLY A 957 57.72 -5.37 0.62
N PRO A 958 58.69 -5.34 -0.31
CA PRO A 958 58.73 -4.35 -1.38
C PRO A 958 57.71 -4.61 -2.50
N VAL A 959 57.11 -3.52 -2.99
CA VAL A 959 56.23 -3.50 -4.18
C VAL A 959 57.08 -3.41 -5.45
N PRO A 960 56.88 -4.28 -6.46
CA PRO A 960 57.57 -4.18 -7.75
C PRO A 960 56.97 -3.07 -8.65
N PRO A 961 57.76 -2.47 -9.56
CA PRO A 961 57.38 -1.24 -10.26
C PRO A 961 56.44 -1.43 -11.46
N GLU A 962 55.84 -0.31 -11.84
CA GLU A 962 54.83 -0.11 -12.90
C GLU A 962 55.41 -0.22 -14.33
N ILE A 963 54.63 -0.81 -15.26
CA ILE A 963 54.82 -0.64 -16.71
C ILE A 963 53.45 -0.36 -17.37
N VAL A 964 53.37 0.76 -18.08
CA VAL A 964 52.20 1.22 -18.84
C VAL A 964 52.21 0.61 -20.25
N HIS A 965 51.06 0.15 -20.76
CA HIS A 965 50.65 0.28 -22.17
C HIS A 965 49.13 0.05 -22.33
N ALA A 966 48.53 0.61 -23.38
CA ALA A 966 47.09 0.55 -23.65
C ALA A 966 46.78 0.08 -25.08
N THR A 967 45.71 -0.70 -25.27
CA THR A 967 44.95 -0.79 -26.53
C THR A 967 43.63 -1.57 -26.34
N HIS A 968 42.71 -1.43 -27.30
CA HIS A 968 41.40 -2.10 -27.32
C HIS A 968 41.50 -3.56 -27.81
N THR A 969 40.62 -4.46 -27.35
CA THR A 969 39.75 -5.29 -28.23
C THR A 969 38.66 -6.07 -27.47
N SER A 970 37.73 -6.65 -28.23
CA SER A 970 36.50 -7.35 -27.78
C SER A 970 36.72 -8.84 -27.41
N PRO A 971 35.74 -9.53 -26.78
CA PRO A 971 36.00 -10.75 -25.99
C PRO A 971 35.96 -12.06 -26.79
N SER A 972 36.58 -13.12 -26.23
CA SER A 972 36.36 -14.50 -26.66
C SER A 972 36.40 -15.51 -25.51
N SER A 973 35.77 -16.65 -25.78
CA SER A 973 35.30 -17.73 -24.93
C SER A 973 36.37 -18.71 -24.39
N ALA A 974 35.98 -19.40 -23.31
CA ALA A 974 36.27 -20.83 -22.98
C ALA A 974 37.59 -21.28 -22.29
N ALA A 975 37.38 -21.80 -21.07
CA ALA A 975 37.71 -23.17 -20.60
C ALA A 975 39.14 -23.59 -20.18
N SER A 976 39.37 -23.60 -18.85
CA SER A 976 40.01 -24.69 -18.07
C SER A 976 39.75 -24.41 -16.56
N ALA A 977 39.08 -25.30 -15.81
CA ALA A 977 39.58 -26.51 -15.15
C ALA A 977 40.25 -26.24 -13.78
N ASP A 978 39.59 -26.69 -12.71
CA ASP A 978 40.02 -26.71 -11.29
C ASP A 978 40.63 -28.10 -10.99
N PRO A 979 41.68 -28.23 -10.13
CA PRO A 979 41.36 -28.66 -8.76
C PRO A 979 42.30 -28.16 -7.63
N GLU A 980 41.65 -27.84 -6.50
CA GLU A 980 42.04 -28.13 -5.10
C GLU A 980 43.34 -27.57 -4.48
N ARG A 981 43.15 -26.76 -3.41
CA ARG A 981 43.78 -26.98 -2.09
C ARG A 981 42.87 -26.49 -0.94
N PRO A 982 42.89 -27.10 0.25
CA PRO A 982 41.98 -26.78 1.37
C PRO A 982 42.56 -25.75 2.35
N GLY A 983 41.72 -25.12 3.18
CA GLY A 983 42.20 -24.52 4.44
C GLY A 983 41.50 -23.30 5.06
N SER A 984 40.44 -22.72 4.48
CA SER A 984 39.78 -21.54 5.08
C SER A 984 38.69 -21.89 6.11
N VAL A 985 38.71 -21.21 7.25
CA VAL A 985 37.71 -21.37 8.32
C VAL A 985 36.35 -20.82 7.83
N ARG A 986 35.32 -21.67 7.85
CA ARG A 986 33.96 -21.26 7.45
C ARG A 986 33.33 -20.32 8.48
N VAL A 987 33.34 -19.02 8.17
CA VAL A 987 32.26 -18.13 8.60
C VAL A 987 30.94 -18.73 8.09
N VAL A 988 30.01 -19.04 8.99
CA VAL A 988 28.73 -19.67 8.62
C VAL A 988 27.78 -18.62 8.07
N HIS A 989 28.01 -18.23 6.81
CA HIS A 989 26.90 -17.77 5.98
C HIS A 989 25.88 -18.91 5.88
N THR A 990 24.75 -18.77 6.57
CA THR A 990 23.63 -19.73 6.49
C THR A 990 23.02 -19.67 5.08
N GLY A 991 23.56 -20.50 4.18
CA GLY A 991 23.27 -20.43 2.76
C GLY A 991 21.81 -20.73 2.42
N ALA A 992 21.11 -19.75 1.86
CA ALA A 992 19.75 -19.90 1.35
C ALA A 992 19.55 -19.64 -0.18
N PRO A 993 20.55 -19.73 -1.09
CA PRO A 993 20.30 -19.51 -2.53
C PRO A 993 19.34 -20.57 -3.11
N ARG A 994 19.39 -21.80 -2.59
CA ARG A 994 18.45 -22.89 -2.94
C ARG A 994 17.02 -22.61 -2.42
N GLN A 995 16.87 -21.89 -1.31
CA GLN A 995 15.57 -21.60 -0.68
C GLN A 995 14.80 -20.41 -1.30
N ARG A 996 15.46 -19.59 -2.13
CA ARG A 996 14.79 -18.58 -2.98
C ARG A 996 14.28 -19.19 -4.29
N ARG A 997 15.02 -20.12 -4.91
CA ARG A 997 14.64 -20.73 -6.20
C ARG A 997 13.33 -21.52 -6.11
N TRP A 998 13.14 -22.37 -5.10
CA TRP A 998 11.88 -23.13 -4.99
C TRP A 998 10.66 -22.25 -4.75
N LEU A 999 10.78 -21.08 -4.08
CA LEU A 999 9.64 -20.18 -3.92
C LEU A 999 9.31 -19.46 -5.22
N ALA A 1000 10.31 -19.09 -6.02
CA ALA A 1000 10.08 -18.55 -7.36
C ALA A 1000 9.43 -19.59 -8.28
N VAL A 1001 9.84 -20.86 -8.20
CA VAL A 1001 9.22 -21.98 -8.94
C VAL A 1001 7.82 -22.29 -8.42
N LEU A 1002 7.59 -22.31 -7.11
CA LEU A 1002 6.25 -22.54 -6.54
C LEU A 1002 5.30 -21.38 -6.87
N VAL A 1003 5.75 -20.14 -6.82
CA VAL A 1003 4.95 -18.99 -7.26
C VAL A 1003 4.74 -19.02 -8.78
N LEU A 1004 5.71 -19.44 -9.58
CA LEU A 1004 5.49 -19.68 -11.01
C LEU A 1004 4.43 -20.77 -11.23
N LEU A 1005 4.51 -21.90 -10.52
CA LEU A 1005 3.52 -22.98 -10.58
C LEU A 1005 2.14 -22.54 -10.07
N LEU A 1006 2.05 -21.64 -9.09
CA LEU A 1006 0.78 -21.11 -8.57
C LEU A 1006 0.21 -19.97 -9.43
N VAL A 1007 1.05 -19.22 -10.14
CA VAL A 1007 0.63 -18.29 -11.20
C VAL A 1007 0.18 -19.08 -12.42
N LEU A 1008 0.88 -20.16 -12.78
CA LEU A 1008 0.44 -21.12 -13.80
C LEU A 1008 -0.81 -21.90 -13.38
N ALA A 1009 -1.05 -22.13 -12.08
CA ALA A 1009 -2.30 -22.70 -11.58
C ALA A 1009 -3.42 -21.66 -11.47
N LEU A 1010 -3.12 -20.37 -11.29
CA LEU A 1010 -4.11 -19.28 -11.38
C LEU A 1010 -4.52 -19.06 -12.84
N ILE A 1011 -3.54 -19.00 -13.76
CA ILE A 1011 -3.79 -18.99 -15.21
C ILE A 1011 -4.51 -20.28 -15.61
N GLY A 1012 -4.07 -21.43 -15.10
CA GLY A 1012 -4.68 -22.73 -15.33
C GLY A 1012 -6.12 -22.81 -14.82
N ALA A 1013 -6.44 -22.25 -13.65
CA ALA A 1013 -7.80 -22.12 -13.13
C ALA A 1013 -8.64 -21.16 -14.00
N LEU A 1014 -8.08 -20.01 -14.40
CA LEU A 1014 -8.76 -19.03 -15.24
C LEU A 1014 -9.05 -19.60 -16.65
N VAL A 1015 -8.11 -20.37 -17.22
CA VAL A 1015 -8.30 -21.17 -18.43
C VAL A 1015 -9.28 -22.31 -18.20
N THR A 1016 -9.24 -23.02 -17.07
CA THR A 1016 -10.16 -24.12 -16.74
C THR A 1016 -11.59 -23.63 -16.66
N VAL A 1017 -11.87 -22.53 -15.96
CA VAL A 1017 -13.23 -21.97 -15.89
C VAL A 1017 -13.65 -21.36 -17.25
N PHE A 1018 -12.72 -20.82 -18.05
CA PHE A 1018 -13.02 -20.38 -19.42
C PHE A 1018 -13.39 -21.56 -20.34
N VAL A 1019 -12.58 -22.62 -20.35
CA VAL A 1019 -12.79 -23.85 -21.13
C VAL A 1019 -14.02 -24.61 -20.63
N GLN A 1020 -14.26 -24.71 -19.32
CA GLN A 1020 -15.48 -25.31 -18.79
C GLN A 1020 -16.73 -24.52 -19.18
N SER A 1021 -16.65 -23.19 -19.26
CA SER A 1021 -17.76 -22.37 -19.77
C SER A 1021 -17.95 -22.47 -21.30
N GLN A 1022 -17.00 -23.05 -22.05
CA GLN A 1022 -17.22 -23.48 -23.43
C GLN A 1022 -17.72 -24.94 -23.49
N ALA A 1023 -17.20 -25.82 -22.64
CA ALA A 1023 -17.56 -27.23 -22.59
C ALA A 1023 -18.96 -27.49 -22.03
N ARG A 1024 -19.49 -26.65 -21.13
CA ARG A 1024 -20.92 -26.66 -20.75
C ARG A 1024 -21.82 -26.44 -21.96
N PHE A 1025 -21.47 -25.50 -22.85
CA PHE A 1025 -22.20 -25.29 -24.12
C PHE A 1025 -22.02 -26.43 -25.14
N ALA A 1026 -21.10 -27.37 -24.90
CA ALA A 1026 -20.98 -28.64 -25.63
C ALA A 1026 -21.55 -29.84 -24.86
N GLY A 1027 -22.13 -29.62 -23.66
CA GLY A 1027 -22.67 -30.66 -22.77
C GLY A 1027 -24.15 -30.48 -22.39
N ASP A 1028 -24.65 -29.24 -22.45
CA ASP A 1028 -26.07 -28.88 -22.25
C ASP A 1028 -26.86 -28.85 -23.58
N ALA A 1029 -26.24 -29.28 -24.70
CA ALA A 1029 -27.02 -29.83 -25.80
C ALA A 1029 -27.81 -31.05 -25.26
N PRO A 1030 -29.13 -31.14 -25.46
CA PRO A 1030 -29.96 -32.14 -24.79
C PRO A 1030 -29.47 -33.54 -25.13
N ALA A 1031 -29.20 -34.36 -24.10
CA ALA A 1031 -28.56 -35.66 -24.24
C ALA A 1031 -29.22 -36.50 -25.34
N PRO A 1032 -28.51 -36.83 -26.44
CA PRO A 1032 -29.13 -37.39 -27.64
C PRO A 1032 -29.66 -38.79 -27.36
N THR A 1033 -30.95 -38.86 -27.07
CA THR A 1033 -31.74 -40.10 -27.03
C THR A 1033 -32.24 -40.47 -28.43
N GLY A 1034 -31.81 -39.72 -29.45
CA GLY A 1034 -31.92 -40.03 -30.87
C GLY A 1034 -30.80 -39.34 -31.67
N ALA A 1035 -30.20 -40.09 -32.60
CA ALA A 1035 -29.22 -39.71 -33.62
C ALA A 1035 -27.90 -39.02 -33.18
N PRO A 1036 -26.78 -39.23 -33.90
CA PRO A 1036 -25.65 -38.29 -33.84
C PRO A 1036 -26.09 -36.92 -34.37
N THR A 1037 -25.69 -35.84 -33.71
CA THR A 1037 -25.84 -34.50 -34.28
C THR A 1037 -24.78 -34.30 -35.36
N PRO A 1038 -25.16 -33.94 -36.59
CA PRO A 1038 -24.24 -33.88 -37.73
C PRO A 1038 -23.23 -32.73 -37.62
N GLY A 1039 -22.04 -32.95 -38.19
CA GLY A 1039 -21.02 -31.94 -38.38
C GLY A 1039 -20.94 -31.46 -39.83
N PRO A 1040 -20.20 -30.36 -40.12
CA PRO A 1040 -19.96 -29.93 -41.49
C PRO A 1040 -19.05 -30.93 -42.22
N VAL A 1041 -19.54 -31.52 -43.30
CA VAL A 1041 -18.78 -32.39 -44.19
C VAL A 1041 -18.05 -31.54 -45.23
N GLN A 1042 -16.75 -31.76 -45.38
CA GLN A 1042 -15.95 -31.01 -46.35
C GLN A 1042 -16.24 -31.48 -47.78
N VAL A 1043 -16.82 -30.61 -48.59
CA VAL A 1043 -16.91 -30.80 -50.05
C VAL A 1043 -15.48 -30.73 -50.63
N ARG A 1044 -15.12 -31.72 -51.45
CA ARG A 1044 -13.80 -31.88 -52.05
C ARG A 1044 -13.71 -31.24 -53.44
N SER A 1045 -14.79 -31.30 -54.20
CA SER A 1045 -14.92 -30.71 -55.53
C SER A 1045 -16.40 -30.63 -55.92
N VAL A 1046 -16.73 -29.65 -56.78
CA VAL A 1046 -18.08 -29.44 -57.31
C VAL A 1046 -18.07 -29.56 -58.83
N THR A 1047 -19.15 -30.05 -59.42
CA THR A 1047 -19.32 -30.18 -60.87
C THR A 1047 -20.79 -29.93 -61.23
N VAL A 1048 -21.06 -29.20 -62.32
CA VAL A 1048 -22.44 -28.96 -62.77
C VAL A 1048 -23.07 -30.26 -63.28
N PHE A 1049 -24.33 -30.48 -62.90
CA PHE A 1049 -25.19 -31.54 -63.40
C PHE A 1049 -26.19 -30.95 -64.40
N ASP A 1050 -26.05 -31.37 -65.65
CA ASP A 1050 -26.96 -31.03 -66.74
C ASP A 1050 -27.04 -32.20 -67.73
N PRO A 1051 -27.83 -33.24 -67.43
CA PRO A 1051 -27.83 -34.50 -68.19
C PRO A 1051 -28.44 -34.39 -69.60
N GLU A 1052 -29.10 -33.26 -69.90
CA GLU A 1052 -29.76 -33.01 -71.21
C GLU A 1052 -29.01 -31.94 -72.04
N GLY A 1053 -27.84 -31.47 -71.61
CA GLY A 1053 -27.05 -30.41 -72.26
C GLY A 1053 -26.10 -30.89 -73.37
N ASP A 1054 -25.91 -30.05 -74.39
CA ASP A 1054 -25.04 -30.28 -75.57
C ASP A 1054 -23.73 -29.43 -75.44
N PRO A 1055 -22.54 -29.93 -75.78
CA PRO A 1055 -21.30 -29.26 -75.37
C PRO A 1055 -20.82 -28.13 -76.33
N PRO A 1056 -20.12 -27.07 -75.84
CA PRO A 1056 -19.77 -26.78 -74.44
C PRO A 1056 -20.21 -25.39 -73.94
N GLY A 1057 -20.63 -25.31 -72.68
CA GLY A 1057 -20.78 -24.05 -71.92
C GLY A 1057 -22.20 -23.70 -71.44
N GLU A 1058 -23.15 -24.63 -71.53
CA GLU A 1058 -24.58 -24.33 -71.35
C GLU A 1058 -25.01 -23.96 -69.93
N GLU A 1059 -24.20 -24.19 -68.88
CA GLU A 1059 -24.56 -23.84 -67.49
C GLU A 1059 -23.37 -23.26 -66.68
N ASN A 1060 -22.58 -22.39 -67.32
CA ASN A 1060 -21.47 -21.63 -66.72
C ASN A 1060 -20.52 -22.48 -65.85
N ASN A 1061 -20.16 -23.68 -66.31
CA ASN A 1061 -19.54 -24.73 -65.47
C ASN A 1061 -18.22 -24.32 -64.79
N GLU A 1062 -17.53 -23.33 -65.34
CA GLU A 1062 -16.33 -22.71 -64.76
C GLU A 1062 -16.59 -21.91 -63.46
N GLN A 1063 -17.85 -21.55 -63.17
CA GLN A 1063 -18.29 -20.93 -61.93
C GLN A 1063 -18.64 -21.94 -60.82
N ALA A 1064 -18.74 -23.25 -61.11
CA ALA A 1064 -19.16 -24.25 -60.12
C ALA A 1064 -18.32 -24.28 -58.81
N PRO A 1065 -17.00 -24.01 -58.82
CA PRO A 1065 -16.22 -23.89 -57.57
C PRO A 1065 -16.59 -22.69 -56.70
N LEU A 1066 -17.21 -21.64 -57.26
CA LEU A 1066 -17.60 -20.41 -56.55
C LEU A 1066 -18.79 -20.61 -55.61
N ALA A 1067 -19.44 -21.78 -55.64
CA ALA A 1067 -20.54 -22.13 -54.75
C ALA A 1067 -20.08 -22.82 -53.46
N VAL A 1068 -18.76 -22.93 -53.21
CA VAL A 1068 -18.15 -23.59 -52.04
C VAL A 1068 -16.79 -22.98 -51.65
N ASP A 1069 -16.45 -21.77 -52.09
CA ASP A 1069 -15.12 -21.19 -51.90
C ASP A 1069 -14.95 -20.39 -50.58
N GLY A 1070 -16.06 -20.13 -49.89
CA GLY A 1070 -16.15 -19.44 -48.61
C GLY A 1070 -16.48 -17.95 -48.72
N ASP A 1071 -16.76 -17.41 -49.91
CA ASP A 1071 -17.07 -16.00 -50.13
C ASP A 1071 -18.53 -15.80 -50.62
N PRO A 1072 -19.44 -15.28 -49.78
CA PRO A 1072 -20.85 -15.09 -50.12
C PRO A 1072 -21.11 -13.94 -51.12
N GLU A 1073 -20.08 -13.22 -51.59
CA GLU A 1073 -20.22 -12.26 -52.70
C GLU A 1073 -20.06 -12.94 -54.09
N THR A 1074 -19.57 -14.19 -54.14
CA THR A 1074 -19.44 -15.02 -55.34
C THR A 1074 -20.57 -16.06 -55.48
N ALA A 1075 -20.78 -16.57 -56.70
CA ALA A 1075 -21.84 -17.55 -56.98
C ALA A 1075 -21.60 -18.35 -58.27
N TRP A 1076 -22.09 -19.59 -58.31
CA TRP A 1076 -22.46 -20.25 -59.56
C TRP A 1076 -23.85 -19.78 -60.00
N GLN A 1077 -24.07 -19.67 -61.32
CA GLN A 1077 -25.33 -19.19 -61.89
C GLN A 1077 -25.72 -20.02 -63.11
N THR A 1078 -27.02 -20.25 -63.32
CA THR A 1078 -27.51 -20.91 -64.55
C THR A 1078 -27.37 -20.00 -65.77
N VAL A 1079 -27.68 -20.48 -66.97
CA VAL A 1079 -28.04 -19.61 -68.11
C VAL A 1079 -29.46 -19.05 -67.97
N TYR A 1080 -29.83 -18.18 -68.91
CA TYR A 1080 -31.12 -17.48 -68.91
C TYR A 1080 -32.20 -18.29 -69.63
N TYR A 1081 -33.17 -18.79 -68.88
CA TYR A 1081 -34.35 -19.49 -69.38
C TYR A 1081 -35.49 -18.54 -69.76
N ARG A 1082 -36.36 -18.95 -70.69
CA ARG A 1082 -37.44 -18.11 -71.22
C ARG A 1082 -38.75 -18.88 -71.32
N GLY A 1083 -39.87 -18.18 -71.11
CA GLY A 1083 -41.22 -18.71 -71.25
C GLY A 1083 -41.89 -19.08 -69.91
N ASN A 1084 -41.20 -19.84 -69.06
CA ASN A 1084 -41.66 -20.21 -67.71
C ASN A 1084 -40.45 -20.33 -66.74
N PRO A 1085 -40.67 -20.36 -65.41
CA PRO A 1085 -39.60 -20.53 -64.41
C PRO A 1085 -39.06 -21.97 -64.32
N GLU A 1086 -39.83 -22.96 -64.77
CA GLU A 1086 -39.49 -24.39 -64.87
C GLU A 1086 -38.51 -24.64 -66.04
N LEU A 1087 -37.39 -23.91 -66.06
CA LEU A 1087 -36.31 -24.00 -67.05
C LEU A 1087 -36.80 -23.93 -68.51
N GLY A 1088 -37.79 -23.08 -68.79
CA GLY A 1088 -38.41 -22.93 -70.11
C GLY A 1088 -39.26 -24.13 -70.56
N GLY A 1089 -39.47 -25.14 -69.70
CA GLY A 1089 -40.03 -26.43 -70.06
C GLY A 1089 -39.11 -27.27 -70.96
N LEU A 1090 -37.81 -26.99 -70.95
CA LEU A 1090 -36.81 -27.65 -71.80
C LEU A 1090 -36.21 -28.91 -71.16
N LYS A 1091 -35.99 -28.87 -69.84
CA LYS A 1091 -35.39 -29.94 -69.02
C LYS A 1091 -36.00 -29.94 -67.62
N ARG A 1092 -35.86 -31.04 -66.87
CA ARG A 1092 -36.43 -31.17 -65.50
C ARG A 1092 -35.79 -30.21 -64.49
N GLY A 1093 -34.49 -29.94 -64.62
CA GLY A 1093 -33.74 -29.09 -63.71
C GLY A 1093 -32.27 -28.97 -64.09
N VAL A 1094 -31.49 -28.29 -63.25
CA VAL A 1094 -30.02 -28.18 -63.35
C VAL A 1094 -29.44 -28.08 -61.94
N GLY A 1095 -28.26 -28.64 -61.70
CA GLY A 1095 -27.69 -28.62 -60.35
C GLY A 1095 -26.18 -28.62 -60.23
N LEU A 1096 -25.72 -28.75 -58.99
CA LEU A 1096 -24.32 -28.92 -58.61
C LEU A 1096 -24.16 -30.26 -57.87
N VAL A 1097 -23.35 -31.17 -58.42
CA VAL A 1097 -22.87 -32.34 -57.69
C VAL A 1097 -21.69 -31.94 -56.83
N LEU A 1098 -21.81 -32.22 -55.54
CA LEU A 1098 -20.79 -32.12 -54.51
C LEU A 1098 -20.16 -33.50 -54.33
N ASP A 1099 -18.85 -33.64 -54.56
CA ASP A 1099 -18.07 -34.81 -54.17
C ASP A 1099 -17.56 -34.62 -52.74
N LEU A 1100 -17.95 -35.48 -51.81
CA LEU A 1100 -17.47 -35.50 -50.41
C LEU A 1100 -16.12 -36.22 -50.26
N GLY A 1101 -15.57 -36.73 -51.37
CA GLY A 1101 -14.25 -37.36 -51.48
C GLY A 1101 -14.20 -38.83 -51.08
N GLU A 1102 -15.10 -39.27 -50.20
CA GLU A 1102 -15.36 -40.65 -49.79
C GLU A 1102 -16.83 -40.77 -49.35
N VAL A 1103 -17.34 -41.99 -49.10
CA VAL A 1103 -18.71 -42.17 -48.61
C VAL A 1103 -18.80 -41.64 -47.17
N ARG A 1104 -19.70 -40.68 -46.95
CA ARG A 1104 -20.02 -40.10 -45.64
C ARG A 1104 -21.52 -40.24 -45.36
N ASP A 1105 -21.89 -40.31 -44.09
CA ASP A 1105 -23.27 -40.08 -43.71
C ASP A 1105 -23.63 -38.62 -44.00
N VAL A 1106 -24.84 -38.38 -44.49
CA VAL A 1106 -25.37 -37.04 -44.81
C VAL A 1106 -26.76 -36.91 -44.20
N THR A 1107 -27.01 -35.77 -43.55
CA THR A 1107 -28.24 -35.46 -42.81
C THR A 1107 -28.90 -34.17 -43.27
N GLY A 1108 -28.19 -33.30 -43.97
CA GLY A 1108 -28.73 -32.03 -44.45
C GLY A 1108 -27.80 -31.30 -45.42
N VAL A 1109 -28.35 -30.31 -46.09
CA VAL A 1109 -27.61 -29.40 -46.99
C VAL A 1109 -28.08 -27.97 -46.72
N SER A 1110 -27.14 -27.08 -46.46
CA SER A 1110 -27.39 -25.64 -46.37
C SER A 1110 -27.00 -24.96 -47.68
N VAL A 1111 -27.90 -24.17 -48.25
CA VAL A 1111 -27.72 -23.48 -49.53
C VAL A 1111 -27.96 -21.98 -49.33
N LEU A 1112 -27.07 -21.13 -49.85
CA LEU A 1112 -27.27 -19.68 -49.90
C LEU A 1112 -27.73 -19.26 -51.31
N LEU A 1113 -28.91 -18.67 -51.36
CA LEU A 1113 -29.66 -18.29 -52.57
C LEU A 1113 -29.95 -16.78 -52.58
N PRO A 1114 -30.43 -16.22 -53.71
CA PRO A 1114 -31.07 -14.91 -53.72
C PRO A 1114 -32.25 -14.81 -52.73
N GLU A 1115 -32.67 -13.59 -52.41
CA GLU A 1115 -33.93 -13.28 -51.70
C GLU A 1115 -35.19 -13.62 -52.55
N GLU A 1116 -35.02 -14.04 -53.79
CA GLU A 1116 -36.08 -14.39 -54.74
C GLU A 1116 -36.31 -15.91 -54.75
N ALA A 1117 -37.57 -16.33 -54.63
CA ALA A 1117 -37.94 -17.73 -54.42
C ALA A 1117 -37.46 -18.65 -55.56
N THR A 1118 -36.73 -19.70 -55.18
CA THR A 1118 -36.17 -20.73 -56.06
C THR A 1118 -36.63 -22.09 -55.55
N ALA A 1119 -37.14 -22.97 -56.42
CA ALA A 1119 -37.47 -24.35 -56.03
C ALA A 1119 -36.26 -25.26 -56.26
N LEU A 1120 -35.94 -26.10 -55.27
CA LEU A 1120 -34.82 -27.03 -55.35
C LEU A 1120 -35.10 -28.38 -54.69
N GLU A 1121 -34.50 -29.41 -55.27
CA GLU A 1121 -34.40 -30.77 -54.74
C GLU A 1121 -32.96 -31.01 -54.28
N VAL A 1122 -32.77 -31.74 -53.17
CA VAL A 1122 -31.49 -32.36 -52.82
C VAL A 1122 -31.61 -33.84 -53.14
N LEU A 1123 -30.75 -34.32 -54.03
CA LEU A 1123 -30.69 -35.72 -54.44
C LEU A 1123 -29.35 -36.36 -54.06
N ALA A 1124 -29.32 -37.68 -54.01
CA ALA A 1124 -28.08 -38.45 -53.97
C ALA A 1124 -28.21 -39.73 -54.83
N PRO A 1125 -27.12 -40.35 -55.31
CA PRO A 1125 -27.19 -41.41 -56.32
C PRO A 1125 -27.94 -42.66 -55.86
N THR A 1126 -28.68 -43.29 -56.77
CA THR A 1126 -29.40 -44.55 -56.53
C THR A 1126 -28.44 -45.71 -56.19
N ASP A 1127 -27.22 -45.72 -56.76
CA ASP A 1127 -26.11 -46.51 -56.25
C ASP A 1127 -25.25 -45.68 -55.29
N ARG A 1128 -25.53 -45.82 -53.99
CA ARG A 1128 -24.82 -45.18 -52.88
C ARG A 1128 -23.31 -45.52 -52.81
N THR A 1129 -22.85 -46.52 -53.57
CA THR A 1129 -21.46 -47.03 -53.57
C THR A 1129 -20.63 -46.62 -54.79
N THR A 1130 -21.20 -45.85 -55.72
CA THR A 1130 -20.49 -45.44 -56.95
C THR A 1130 -19.17 -44.69 -56.68
N ALA A 1131 -18.15 -44.98 -57.50
CA ALA A 1131 -16.85 -44.33 -57.43
C ALA A 1131 -16.77 -43.02 -58.24
N GLU A 1132 -17.73 -42.79 -59.13
CA GLU A 1132 -17.82 -41.63 -60.02
C GLU A 1132 -19.26 -41.09 -59.99
N ALA A 1133 -19.42 -39.77 -60.14
CA ALA A 1133 -20.73 -39.13 -60.11
C ALA A 1133 -21.54 -39.50 -61.37
N PRO A 1134 -22.80 -39.97 -61.26
CA PRO A 1134 -23.66 -40.15 -62.42
C PRO A 1134 -24.05 -38.78 -63.00
N LEU A 1135 -23.48 -38.40 -64.14
CA LEU A 1135 -23.75 -37.09 -64.76
C LEU A 1135 -24.70 -37.16 -65.97
N ASP A 1136 -24.97 -38.35 -66.49
CA ASP A 1136 -25.61 -38.54 -67.80
C ASP A 1136 -27.14 -38.77 -67.75
N SER A 1137 -27.79 -38.81 -66.57
CA SER A 1137 -29.25 -39.03 -66.46
C SER A 1137 -29.84 -38.72 -65.07
N ASP A 1138 -30.99 -38.05 -65.03
CA ASP A 1138 -31.80 -37.85 -63.81
C ASP A 1138 -32.25 -39.18 -63.16
N GLU A 1139 -32.47 -40.26 -63.93
CA GLU A 1139 -32.96 -41.55 -63.39
C GLU A 1139 -31.97 -42.24 -62.44
N SER A 1140 -30.72 -41.76 -62.40
CA SER A 1140 -29.66 -42.27 -61.53
C SER A 1140 -29.60 -41.60 -60.14
N TRP A 1141 -30.52 -40.67 -59.85
CA TRP A 1141 -30.59 -39.90 -58.61
C TRP A 1141 -31.94 -40.06 -57.88
N GLU A 1142 -31.88 -40.14 -56.55
CA GLU A 1142 -33.05 -40.25 -55.67
C GLU A 1142 -33.16 -38.99 -54.80
N VAL A 1143 -34.34 -38.37 -54.76
CA VAL A 1143 -34.64 -37.17 -53.94
C VAL A 1143 -34.64 -37.54 -52.45
N VAL A 1144 -33.89 -36.80 -51.65
CA VAL A 1144 -33.72 -37.03 -50.19
C VAL A 1144 -34.12 -35.83 -49.33
N ALA A 1145 -34.25 -34.64 -49.93
CA ALA A 1145 -34.98 -33.48 -49.39
C ALA A 1145 -35.47 -32.57 -50.54
N GLU A 1146 -36.45 -31.71 -50.29
CA GLU A 1146 -36.98 -30.73 -51.26
C GLU A 1146 -37.47 -29.44 -50.56
N ASP A 1147 -37.35 -28.30 -51.24
CA ASP A 1147 -38.03 -27.04 -50.88
C ASP A 1147 -38.52 -26.35 -52.16
N GLY A 1148 -39.84 -26.15 -52.26
CA GLY A 1148 -40.49 -25.54 -53.41
C GLY A 1148 -40.42 -24.00 -53.47
N SER A 1149 -39.81 -23.33 -52.48
CA SER A 1149 -39.79 -21.86 -52.39
C SER A 1149 -38.61 -21.32 -51.54
N ALA A 1150 -37.44 -21.94 -51.63
CA ALA A 1150 -36.24 -21.55 -50.89
C ALA A 1150 -35.81 -20.10 -51.21
N THR A 1151 -35.31 -19.38 -50.21
CA THR A 1151 -34.88 -17.97 -50.28
C THR A 1151 -33.75 -17.70 -49.29
N GLY A 1152 -32.77 -16.87 -49.67
CA GLY A 1152 -31.66 -16.51 -48.80
C GLY A 1152 -30.87 -17.73 -48.31
N GLN A 1153 -30.49 -17.76 -47.03
CA GLN A 1153 -29.84 -18.92 -46.42
C GLN A 1153 -30.90 -19.96 -45.99
N THR A 1154 -31.02 -21.05 -46.75
CA THR A 1154 -31.96 -22.16 -46.50
C THR A 1154 -31.21 -23.42 -46.05
N GLU A 1155 -31.74 -24.19 -45.10
CA GLU A 1155 -31.17 -25.47 -44.65
C GLU A 1155 -32.20 -26.59 -44.81
N LEU A 1156 -31.91 -27.54 -45.70
CA LEU A 1156 -32.75 -28.69 -46.00
C LEU A 1156 -32.23 -29.91 -45.25
N ALA A 1157 -32.95 -30.35 -44.22
CA ALA A 1157 -32.69 -31.63 -43.55
C ALA A 1157 -33.20 -32.78 -44.42
N LEU A 1158 -32.40 -33.84 -44.56
CA LEU A 1158 -32.79 -35.09 -45.23
C LEU A 1158 -33.79 -35.86 -44.37
N ALA A 1159 -34.75 -36.51 -45.03
CA ALA A 1159 -35.79 -37.28 -44.34
C ALA A 1159 -35.22 -38.49 -43.55
N GLU A 1160 -34.15 -39.12 -44.08
CA GLU A 1160 -33.37 -40.15 -43.40
C GLU A 1160 -31.87 -39.92 -43.67
N THR A 1161 -31.02 -40.25 -42.67
CA THR A 1161 -29.56 -40.14 -42.80
C THR A 1161 -29.06 -41.03 -43.94
N THR A 1162 -28.49 -40.42 -44.98
CA THR A 1162 -28.12 -41.07 -46.23
C THR A 1162 -26.60 -41.19 -46.34
N SER A 1163 -26.07 -42.41 -46.23
CA SER A 1163 -24.65 -42.67 -46.51
C SER A 1163 -24.37 -42.57 -48.01
N THR A 1164 -23.64 -41.54 -48.45
CA THR A 1164 -23.30 -41.29 -49.86
C THR A 1164 -21.94 -40.60 -50.00
N ARG A 1165 -21.30 -40.74 -51.16
CA ARG A 1165 -20.13 -39.90 -51.53
C ARG A 1165 -20.53 -38.62 -52.29
N PHE A 1166 -21.67 -38.66 -52.99
CA PHE A 1166 -22.11 -37.56 -53.84
C PHE A 1166 -23.48 -37.05 -53.40
N VAL A 1167 -23.65 -35.73 -53.44
CA VAL A 1167 -24.91 -35.03 -53.15
C VAL A 1167 -25.12 -34.03 -54.28
N LEU A 1168 -26.34 -33.95 -54.80
CA LEU A 1168 -26.73 -33.07 -55.90
C LEU A 1168 -27.74 -32.04 -55.38
N VAL A 1169 -27.40 -30.75 -55.49
CA VAL A 1169 -28.34 -29.64 -55.26
C VAL A 1169 -28.90 -29.23 -56.62
N TYR A 1170 -30.20 -29.44 -56.84
CA TYR A 1170 -30.84 -29.41 -58.15
C TYR A 1170 -32.00 -28.40 -58.19
N LEU A 1171 -31.86 -27.36 -59.00
CA LEU A 1171 -32.85 -26.31 -59.15
C LEU A 1171 -33.91 -26.73 -60.17
N THR A 1172 -35.18 -26.72 -59.78
CA THR A 1172 -36.34 -27.15 -60.59
C THR A 1172 -37.27 -25.99 -60.98
N SER A 1173 -37.17 -24.84 -60.29
CA SER A 1173 -37.86 -23.61 -60.69
C SER A 1173 -37.04 -22.37 -60.32
N LEU A 1174 -36.85 -21.46 -61.29
CA LEU A 1174 -35.87 -20.38 -61.22
C LEU A 1174 -36.53 -18.99 -61.05
N PRO A 1175 -35.90 -18.05 -60.31
CA PRO A 1175 -36.44 -16.71 -60.10
C PRO A 1175 -36.35 -15.80 -61.35
N PRO A 1176 -37.17 -14.73 -61.43
CA PRO A 1176 -37.35 -13.92 -62.64
C PRO A 1176 -36.26 -12.85 -62.86
N ALA A 1177 -35.25 -13.21 -63.65
CA ALA A 1177 -34.19 -12.32 -64.12
C ALA A 1177 -34.60 -11.45 -65.34
N GLY A 1178 -35.57 -10.54 -65.15
CA GLY A 1178 -36.07 -9.64 -66.20
C GLY A 1178 -37.08 -10.32 -67.13
N ASP A 1179 -36.88 -10.22 -68.46
CA ASP A 1179 -37.69 -10.93 -69.47
C ASP A 1179 -37.30 -12.43 -69.59
N SER A 1180 -36.75 -13.02 -68.54
CA SER A 1180 -36.14 -14.36 -68.50
C SER A 1180 -36.05 -14.84 -67.03
N TYR A 1181 -35.63 -16.08 -66.80
CA TYR A 1181 -35.47 -16.70 -65.48
C TYR A 1181 -34.03 -17.23 -65.31
N ARG A 1182 -33.47 -17.18 -64.09
CA ARG A 1182 -32.07 -17.59 -63.85
C ARG A 1182 -31.84 -17.98 -62.39
N GLY A 1183 -31.26 -19.15 -62.14
CA GLY A 1183 -30.83 -19.57 -60.81
C GLY A 1183 -29.47 -18.98 -60.42
N SER A 1184 -29.20 -18.90 -59.12
CA SER A 1184 -27.88 -18.61 -58.58
C SER A 1184 -27.71 -19.29 -57.23
N ILE A 1185 -26.53 -19.85 -56.98
CA ILE A 1185 -26.14 -20.48 -55.72
C ILE A 1185 -24.83 -19.84 -55.29
N TYR A 1186 -24.86 -19.14 -54.15
CA TYR A 1186 -23.72 -18.42 -53.59
C TYR A 1186 -22.82 -19.36 -52.77
N GLU A 1187 -23.42 -20.20 -51.93
CA GLU A 1187 -22.69 -21.10 -51.03
C GLU A 1187 -23.46 -22.40 -50.78
N VAL A 1188 -22.73 -23.50 -50.55
CA VAL A 1188 -23.27 -24.83 -50.29
C VAL A 1188 -22.46 -25.57 -49.22
N GLY A 1189 -23.11 -25.85 -48.10
CA GLY A 1189 -22.58 -26.69 -47.02
C GLY A 1189 -23.35 -28.01 -46.92
N VAL A 1190 -22.66 -29.09 -46.56
CA VAL A 1190 -23.27 -30.41 -46.31
C VAL A 1190 -23.09 -30.75 -44.82
N SER A 1191 -24.12 -31.27 -44.17
CA SER A 1191 -24.05 -31.77 -42.80
C SER A 1191 -24.19 -33.30 -42.76
N GLY A 1192 -23.44 -33.94 -41.86
CA GLY A 1192 -23.37 -35.41 -41.68
C GLY A 1192 -22.73 -35.86 -40.38
#